data_AF-A0A0J7KD77-F1
#
_entry.id   AF-A0A0J7KD77-F1
#
_cell.length_a   1.000
_cell.length_b   1.000
_cell.length_c   1.000
_cell.angle_alpha   90.00
_cell.angle_beta   90.00
_cell.angle_gamma   90.00
#
_symmetry.space_group_name_H-M   'P 1'
#
loop_
_entity.id
_entity.type
_entity.pdbx_description
1 polymer ?
#
loop_
_entity_poly.entity_id
_entity_poly.type
_entity_poly.pdbx_seq_one_letter_code
_entity_poly.pdbx_strand_id
1 'polypeptide(L)'
;MSDLFGAADNGSGISSQASFNPAQKPAGRQPLADRLRPKTLEEVCGQEDLLGKEGRMTRMLARGFLPSLILWGPPGCGKTTLARLLAEKSGLHFVQISAVFSGVADLRKVFAQAEKSASKGTLLFVDEIHRFNRAQQDGFLPYVENGLITLVGATTENPSFALNPALLSRCQVLVLKALGQEAMGQMLQRAESLQGRSLPLDKNARKRLIEMADGDGRYLLNLAEQVFLFPTEHPLDPKALEQNLSRRALRYDKSREEHYNLISAFHKSIRGSDPDAALYWYARMIEGGEDPRYVARRLLVIASEDVGEAAPGSLSLVVAAAETFERLGSPEGELALAQAIVHLATAPKSNAVYTALKQARAVARETGSLMPPAHIINAPTNLMKEVGYGEGYQYDHDQEGAFSGQNYFPEKMGRKSAGRFYKIKRSKNQEKTSDFPKTQVKRVKVKESMAEAEIKSVIADEEGIRLDRWVRRHFPDLPQGAIQKFCRKGDIRVNGKKAETKTRLEDGDEVKIPQIKREFAAKEKTKKIDPELAERARRLMIYEDKYLAVMNKPAGLSTQGGTGIRDHVDLMLDALVSEDGVRPRLVHRLDKDTSGVLLIAKTPGVAASLSEAFRQRQVEKKYWAVVVGRPEVPAGKINQPLAKIGAGAASIMAPVRLKEEGAQYAVSFYETLDHAGKKFAWLELSPETGRTHQLRVHCEVIETPILGDPRYGGEKAHVDGFLDQLHLHARFLDFPHPKGGRLQVTAALPPHMLETFKQLGFTAGQTPKPRREK
;
A
#
# COMPACT_ATOMS: atom_id res chain seq x y z
N MET A 1 -2.20 0.21 -65.50
CA MET A 1 -2.26 -0.54 -64.23
C MET A 1 -2.87 0.38 -63.20
N SER A 2 -4.20 0.29 -63.13
CA SER A 2 -5.12 1.03 -62.27
C SER A 2 -5.41 0.24 -60.99
N ASP A 3 -5.85 0.98 -59.97
CA ASP A 3 -6.74 0.58 -58.87
C ASP A 3 -6.28 -0.48 -57.86
N LEU A 4 -5.76 -0.01 -56.73
CA LEU A 4 -5.81 -0.74 -55.45
C LEU A 4 -6.48 0.06 -54.30
N PHE A 5 -7.12 1.19 -54.61
CA PHE A 5 -7.94 1.96 -53.67
C PHE A 5 -9.24 2.38 -54.35
N GLY A 6 -10.26 1.54 -54.20
CA GLY A 6 -11.61 1.79 -54.68
C GLY A 6 -12.26 2.96 -53.96
N ALA A 7 -12.86 3.84 -54.77
CA ALA A 7 -13.46 5.11 -54.39
C ALA A 7 -14.70 4.98 -53.50
N ALA A 8 -14.94 6.09 -52.80
CA ALA A 8 -16.09 6.37 -51.96
C ALA A 8 -17.42 6.24 -52.70
N ASP A 9 -18.42 5.66 -52.01
CA ASP A 9 -19.83 5.85 -52.36
C ASP A 9 -20.49 6.74 -51.31
N ASN A 10 -21.02 7.88 -51.77
CA ASN A 10 -21.73 8.88 -50.98
C ASN A 10 -23.24 8.68 -51.21
N GLY A 11 -23.98 8.40 -50.13
CA GLY A 11 -25.38 8.82 -50.03
C GLY A 11 -26.37 7.72 -49.66
N SER A 12 -26.89 7.80 -48.43
CA SER A 12 -28.32 7.94 -48.13
C SER A 12 -28.54 7.79 -46.62
N GLY A 13 -29.42 8.64 -46.08
CA GLY A 13 -29.62 8.81 -44.64
C GLY A 13 -29.98 7.53 -43.90
N ILE A 14 -29.34 7.32 -42.75
CA ILE A 14 -29.81 6.40 -41.74
C ILE A 14 -30.31 7.23 -40.58
N SER A 15 -31.63 7.16 -40.41
CA SER A 15 -32.41 7.79 -39.37
C SER A 15 -31.86 7.47 -37.97
N SER A 16 -31.77 8.54 -37.18
CA SER A 16 -31.68 8.48 -35.73
C SER A 16 -32.95 7.82 -35.17
N GLN A 17 -32.89 6.52 -34.85
CA GLN A 17 -33.67 5.83 -33.79
C GLN A 17 -33.47 4.31 -33.93
N ALA A 18 -32.45 3.77 -33.27
CA ALA A 18 -32.41 2.34 -32.94
C ALA A 18 -32.12 2.21 -31.44
N SER A 19 -33.19 2.15 -30.66
CA SER A 19 -33.15 1.77 -29.25
C SER A 19 -32.55 0.37 -29.12
N PHE A 20 -31.37 0.26 -28.50
CA PHE A 20 -30.80 -1.02 -28.11
C PHE A 20 -31.73 -1.69 -27.09
N ASN A 21 -32.46 -2.72 -27.53
CA ASN A 21 -33.27 -3.57 -26.66
C ASN A 21 -32.47 -4.84 -26.32
N PRO A 22 -32.00 -5.04 -25.08
CA PRO A 22 -31.07 -6.13 -24.72
C PRO A 22 -31.71 -7.54 -24.67
N ALA A 23 -32.95 -7.71 -25.11
CA ALA A 23 -33.75 -8.91 -24.85
C ALA A 23 -33.66 -10.03 -25.91
N GLN A 24 -32.99 -9.84 -27.05
CA GLN A 24 -32.86 -10.91 -28.07
C GLN A 24 -31.45 -10.99 -28.65
N LYS A 25 -30.65 -11.95 -28.16
CA LYS A 25 -29.34 -12.30 -28.74
C LYS A 25 -29.52 -13.32 -29.88
N PRO A 26 -28.81 -13.22 -31.02
CA PRO A 26 -28.89 -14.20 -32.11
C PRO A 26 -28.50 -15.60 -31.66
N ALA A 27 -29.33 -16.61 -31.97
CA ALA A 27 -29.05 -18.01 -31.72
C ALA A 27 -27.94 -18.50 -32.67
N GLY A 28 -26.73 -18.72 -32.17
CA GLY A 28 -25.60 -19.23 -32.95
C GLY A 28 -24.21 -18.81 -32.47
N ARG A 29 -24.10 -17.71 -31.69
CA ARG A 29 -22.82 -17.17 -31.18
C ARG A 29 -22.69 -17.15 -29.65
N GLN A 30 -23.53 -17.91 -28.93
CA GLN A 30 -23.48 -17.93 -27.47
C GLN A 30 -22.42 -18.94 -26.96
N PRO A 31 -21.56 -18.56 -25.99
CA PRO A 31 -20.58 -19.46 -25.40
C PRO A 31 -21.22 -20.72 -24.81
N LEU A 32 -20.50 -21.83 -24.83
CA LEU A 32 -20.95 -23.12 -24.29
C LEU A 32 -21.46 -23.02 -22.84
N ALA A 33 -20.82 -22.20 -22.01
CA ALA A 33 -21.23 -21.96 -20.63
C ALA A 33 -22.63 -21.34 -20.47
N ASP A 34 -23.07 -20.50 -21.42
CA ASP A 34 -24.41 -19.91 -21.41
C ASP A 34 -25.45 -20.89 -21.98
N ARG A 35 -25.07 -21.68 -23.01
CA ARG A 35 -25.95 -22.69 -23.63
C ARG A 35 -26.27 -23.85 -22.69
N LEU A 36 -25.32 -24.24 -21.84
CA LEU A 36 -25.47 -25.32 -20.86
C LEU A 36 -25.99 -24.85 -19.50
N ARG A 37 -26.44 -23.59 -19.39
CA ARG A 37 -26.95 -23.08 -18.13
C ARG A 37 -28.16 -23.94 -17.69
N PRO A 38 -28.15 -24.50 -16.47
CA PRO A 38 -29.28 -25.23 -15.91
C PRO A 38 -30.60 -24.48 -16.04
N LYS A 39 -31.68 -25.21 -16.35
CA LYS A 39 -33.05 -24.70 -16.46
C LYS A 39 -33.88 -25.00 -15.22
N THR A 40 -33.48 -25.98 -14.41
CA THR A 40 -34.13 -26.28 -13.13
C THR A 40 -33.11 -26.37 -12.00
N LEU A 41 -33.58 -26.33 -10.74
CA LEU A 41 -32.70 -26.41 -9.57
C LEU A 41 -32.04 -27.80 -9.44
N GLU A 42 -32.72 -28.84 -9.90
CA GLU A 42 -32.25 -30.23 -9.89
C GLU A 42 -31.10 -30.46 -10.88
N GLU A 43 -31.00 -29.62 -11.90
CA GLU A 43 -29.90 -29.66 -12.87
C GLU A 43 -28.62 -29.01 -12.32
N VAL A 44 -28.64 -28.28 -11.20
CA VAL A 44 -27.46 -27.62 -10.65
C VAL A 44 -26.52 -28.65 -10.01
N CYS A 45 -25.31 -28.77 -10.55
CA CYS A 45 -24.28 -29.71 -10.06
C CYS A 45 -23.50 -29.16 -8.86
N GLY A 46 -23.14 -30.01 -7.89
CA GLY A 46 -22.12 -29.74 -6.87
C GLY A 46 -22.57 -28.86 -5.69
N GLN A 47 -23.88 -28.63 -5.53
CA GLN A 47 -24.47 -27.86 -4.42
C GLN A 47 -25.55 -28.67 -3.69
N GLU A 48 -25.36 -29.99 -3.56
CA GLU A 48 -26.33 -30.95 -3.04
C GLU A 48 -26.74 -30.63 -1.59
N ASP A 49 -25.83 -30.09 -0.78
CA ASP A 49 -26.11 -29.66 0.60
C ASP A 49 -27.13 -28.51 0.68
N LEU A 50 -27.20 -27.68 -0.37
CA LEU A 50 -28.11 -26.54 -0.46
C LEU A 50 -29.41 -26.91 -1.19
N LEU A 51 -29.29 -27.64 -2.32
CA LEU A 51 -30.35 -27.88 -3.30
C LEU A 51 -30.88 -29.32 -3.32
N GLY A 52 -30.26 -30.25 -2.60
CA GLY A 52 -30.74 -31.62 -2.49
C GLY A 52 -32.12 -31.70 -1.83
N LYS A 53 -32.68 -32.93 -1.74
CA LYS A 53 -34.04 -33.16 -1.19
C LYS A 53 -34.23 -32.55 0.21
N GLU A 54 -33.21 -32.64 1.06
CA GLU A 54 -33.19 -32.07 2.43
C GLU A 54 -32.44 -30.73 2.52
N GLY A 55 -32.04 -30.18 1.37
CA GLY A 55 -31.26 -28.96 1.25
C GLY A 55 -31.96 -27.77 1.88
N ARG A 56 -31.17 -26.84 2.44
CA ARG A 56 -31.73 -25.65 3.12
C ARG A 56 -32.59 -24.80 2.17
N MET A 57 -32.18 -24.64 0.91
CA MET A 57 -32.92 -23.88 -0.08
C MET A 57 -34.19 -24.59 -0.52
N THR A 58 -34.13 -25.90 -0.72
CA THR A 58 -35.29 -26.74 -1.08
C THR A 58 -36.40 -26.61 -0.04
N ARG A 59 -36.04 -26.68 1.26
CA ARG A 59 -37.01 -26.50 2.36
C ARG A 59 -37.58 -25.09 2.46
N MET A 60 -36.79 -24.06 2.14
CA MET A 60 -37.27 -22.67 2.13
C MET A 60 -38.27 -22.43 0.98
N LEU A 61 -37.92 -22.86 -0.23
CA LEU A 61 -38.78 -22.71 -1.41
C LEU A 61 -40.09 -23.50 -1.28
N ALA A 62 -40.06 -24.67 -0.64
CA ALA A 62 -41.26 -25.46 -0.36
C ALA A 62 -42.28 -24.73 0.53
N ARG A 63 -41.84 -23.74 1.32
CA ARG A 63 -42.70 -22.89 2.17
C ARG A 63 -43.22 -21.65 1.44
N GLY A 64 -42.91 -21.46 0.17
CA GLY A 64 -43.38 -20.33 -0.65
C GLY A 64 -42.73 -18.99 -0.33
N PHE A 65 -41.59 -18.97 0.37
CA PHE A 65 -40.94 -17.73 0.80
C PHE A 65 -39.45 -17.71 0.41
N LEU A 66 -39.03 -16.62 -0.25
CA LEU A 66 -37.63 -16.37 -0.64
C LEU A 66 -37.12 -15.08 0.02
N PRO A 67 -36.29 -15.15 1.07
CA PRO A 67 -35.69 -13.96 1.68
C PRO A 67 -34.61 -13.37 0.76
N SER A 68 -34.15 -12.17 1.09
CA SER A 68 -32.94 -11.61 0.47
C SER A 68 -31.72 -12.46 0.83
N LEU A 69 -30.84 -12.72 -0.14
CA LEU A 69 -29.72 -13.66 -0.04
C LEU A 69 -28.39 -13.01 -0.40
N ILE A 70 -27.32 -13.45 0.24
CA ILE A 70 -25.94 -13.25 -0.24
C ILE A 70 -25.37 -14.61 -0.61
N LEU A 71 -25.15 -14.83 -1.91
CA LEU A 71 -24.48 -16.00 -2.47
C LEU A 71 -22.98 -15.78 -2.43
N TRP A 72 -22.30 -16.46 -1.52
CA TRP A 72 -20.85 -16.37 -1.36
C TRP A 72 -20.20 -17.67 -1.83
N GLY A 73 -19.25 -17.57 -2.76
CA GLY A 73 -18.50 -18.73 -3.21
C GLY A 73 -17.55 -18.38 -4.36
N PRO A 74 -16.68 -19.32 -4.76
CA PRO A 74 -15.68 -19.09 -5.80
C PRO A 74 -16.30 -18.78 -7.18
N PRO A 75 -15.53 -18.25 -8.15
CA PRO A 75 -16.02 -18.06 -9.50
C PRO A 75 -16.43 -19.41 -10.12
N GLY A 76 -17.51 -19.39 -10.91
CA GLY A 76 -17.97 -20.57 -11.66
C GLY A 76 -18.70 -21.63 -10.84
N CYS A 77 -19.03 -21.39 -9.56
CA CYS A 77 -19.84 -22.30 -8.74
C CYS A 77 -21.36 -22.19 -8.99
N GLY A 78 -21.82 -21.29 -9.88
CA GLY A 78 -23.22 -21.19 -10.28
C GLY A 78 -24.05 -20.09 -9.62
N LYS A 79 -23.44 -19.08 -8.96
CA LYS A 79 -24.17 -17.97 -8.29
C LYS A 79 -25.24 -17.30 -9.17
N THR A 80 -24.85 -16.84 -10.36
CA THR A 80 -25.75 -16.16 -11.32
C THR A 80 -26.86 -17.09 -11.83
N THR A 81 -26.52 -18.36 -12.09
CA THR A 81 -27.48 -19.39 -12.50
C THR A 81 -28.51 -19.62 -11.40
N LEU A 82 -28.05 -19.80 -10.17
CA LEU A 82 -28.91 -20.06 -9.03
C LEU A 82 -29.89 -18.90 -8.79
N ALA A 83 -29.41 -17.65 -8.82
CA ALA A 83 -30.28 -16.48 -8.64
C ALA A 83 -31.40 -16.40 -9.69
N ARG A 84 -31.09 -16.75 -10.95
CA ARG A 84 -32.09 -16.80 -12.03
C ARG A 84 -33.14 -17.88 -11.77
N LEU A 85 -32.71 -19.09 -11.41
CA LEU A 85 -33.61 -20.21 -11.13
C LEU A 85 -34.51 -19.94 -9.92
N LEU A 86 -33.98 -19.25 -8.90
CA LEU A 86 -34.76 -18.82 -7.75
C LEU A 86 -35.86 -17.82 -8.13
N ALA A 87 -35.55 -16.84 -8.98
CA ALA A 87 -36.54 -15.89 -9.46
C ALA A 87 -37.68 -16.59 -10.22
N GLU A 88 -37.33 -17.53 -11.11
CA GLU A 88 -38.30 -18.31 -11.89
C GLU A 88 -39.19 -19.19 -11.00
N LYS A 89 -38.58 -19.92 -10.05
CA LYS A 89 -39.32 -20.80 -9.13
C LYS A 89 -40.25 -20.02 -8.19
N SER A 90 -39.86 -18.81 -7.80
CA SER A 90 -40.64 -17.91 -6.94
C SER A 90 -41.59 -16.98 -7.70
N GLY A 91 -41.62 -17.04 -9.03
CA GLY A 91 -42.50 -16.20 -9.87
C GLY A 91 -42.13 -14.71 -9.89
N LEU A 92 -40.92 -14.34 -9.47
CA LEU A 92 -40.44 -12.96 -9.37
C LEU A 92 -39.85 -12.48 -10.70
N HIS A 93 -39.96 -11.19 -11.00
CA HIS A 93 -39.28 -10.60 -12.14
C HIS A 93 -37.77 -10.50 -11.88
N PHE A 94 -36.95 -11.14 -12.70
CA PHE A 94 -35.49 -11.15 -12.55
C PHE A 94 -34.84 -9.92 -13.20
N VAL A 95 -34.16 -9.11 -12.40
CA VAL A 95 -33.32 -8.00 -12.86
C VAL A 95 -31.88 -8.24 -12.44
N GLN A 96 -30.93 -8.13 -13.38
CA GLN A 96 -29.51 -8.32 -13.11
C GLN A 96 -28.73 -7.03 -13.31
N ILE A 97 -27.90 -6.70 -12.33
CA ILE A 97 -26.91 -5.63 -12.39
C ILE A 97 -25.52 -6.15 -12.01
N SER A 98 -24.47 -5.49 -12.50
CA SER A 98 -23.09 -5.78 -12.08
C SER A 98 -22.54 -4.57 -11.34
N ALA A 99 -22.09 -4.76 -10.10
CA ALA A 99 -21.54 -3.69 -9.28
C ALA A 99 -20.21 -3.10 -9.82
N VAL A 100 -19.59 -3.75 -10.81
CA VAL A 100 -18.38 -3.25 -11.49
C VAL A 100 -18.71 -2.09 -12.42
N PHE A 101 -19.87 -2.14 -13.09
CA PHE A 101 -20.22 -1.21 -14.16
C PHE A 101 -21.41 -0.30 -13.81
N SER A 102 -22.08 -0.55 -12.67
CA SER A 102 -23.32 0.15 -12.31
C SER A 102 -23.04 1.31 -11.35
N GLY A 103 -23.55 2.49 -11.65
CA GLY A 103 -23.53 3.65 -10.75
C GLY A 103 -24.80 3.79 -9.91
N VAL A 104 -24.88 4.84 -9.09
CA VAL A 104 -26.10 5.18 -8.32
C VAL A 104 -27.30 5.47 -9.24
N ALA A 105 -27.04 6.01 -10.44
CA ALA A 105 -28.08 6.30 -11.42
C ALA A 105 -28.76 5.04 -11.97
N ASP A 106 -28.00 3.96 -12.19
CA ASP A 106 -28.55 2.69 -12.68
C ASP A 106 -29.40 2.00 -11.61
N LEU A 107 -28.96 2.06 -10.34
CA LEU A 107 -29.75 1.58 -9.20
C LEU A 107 -31.11 2.28 -9.11
N ARG A 108 -31.13 3.61 -9.24
CA ARG A 108 -32.40 4.38 -9.22
C ARG A 108 -33.36 3.98 -10.34
N LYS A 109 -32.84 3.72 -11.56
CA LYS A 109 -33.66 3.25 -12.68
C LYS A 109 -34.27 1.88 -12.39
N VAL A 110 -33.49 0.97 -11.81
CA VAL A 110 -33.94 -0.36 -11.42
C VAL A 110 -35.03 -0.29 -10.34
N PHE A 111 -34.86 0.54 -9.32
CA PHE A 111 -35.89 0.70 -8.28
C PHE A 111 -37.18 1.31 -8.84
N ALA A 112 -37.09 2.33 -9.70
CA ALA A 112 -38.27 2.89 -10.37
C ALA A 112 -38.98 1.87 -11.28
N GLN A 113 -38.23 0.95 -11.90
CA GLN A 113 -38.80 -0.15 -12.68
C GLN A 113 -39.47 -1.22 -11.79
N ALA A 114 -38.89 -1.49 -10.62
CA ALA A 114 -39.46 -2.40 -9.63
C ALA A 114 -40.78 -1.88 -9.07
N GLU A 115 -40.89 -0.57 -8.80
CA GLU A 115 -42.15 0.08 -8.37
C GLU A 115 -43.27 -0.09 -9.40
N LYS A 116 -42.95 0.02 -10.69
CA LYS A 116 -43.93 -0.19 -11.78
C LYS A 116 -44.32 -1.66 -11.96
N SER A 117 -43.49 -2.59 -11.49
CA SER A 117 -43.68 -4.04 -11.64
C SER A 117 -44.13 -4.71 -10.33
N ALA A 118 -44.67 -3.92 -9.38
CA ALA A 118 -45.00 -4.35 -8.02
C ALA A 118 -45.98 -5.55 -7.96
N SER A 119 -46.78 -5.78 -9.00
CA SER A 119 -47.77 -6.87 -9.03
C SER A 119 -47.17 -8.29 -9.09
N LYS A 120 -45.90 -8.44 -9.51
CA LYS A 120 -45.20 -9.75 -9.55
C LYS A 120 -44.03 -9.87 -8.55
N GLY A 121 -43.64 -8.78 -7.89
CA GLY A 121 -42.41 -8.71 -7.10
C GLY A 121 -41.13 -8.78 -7.96
N THR A 122 -40.05 -8.15 -7.50
CA THR A 122 -38.78 -8.09 -8.26
C THR A 122 -37.65 -8.76 -7.48
N LEU A 123 -36.95 -9.70 -8.12
CA LEU A 123 -35.67 -10.21 -7.63
C LEU A 123 -34.54 -9.42 -8.27
N LEU A 124 -33.83 -8.64 -7.47
CA LEU A 124 -32.67 -7.88 -7.92
C LEU A 124 -31.39 -8.67 -7.65
N PHE A 125 -30.78 -9.19 -8.71
CA PHE A 125 -29.49 -9.84 -8.64
C PHE A 125 -28.35 -8.84 -8.83
N VAL A 126 -27.43 -8.77 -7.87
CA VAL A 126 -26.27 -7.89 -7.89
C VAL A 126 -25.00 -8.73 -7.94
N ASP A 127 -24.34 -8.78 -9.09
CA ASP A 127 -23.07 -9.48 -9.24
C ASP A 127 -21.90 -8.64 -8.71
N GLU A 128 -20.95 -9.31 -8.05
CA GLU A 128 -19.82 -8.71 -7.34
C GLU A 128 -20.22 -7.58 -6.37
N ILE A 129 -21.27 -7.79 -5.57
CA ILE A 129 -21.86 -6.79 -4.66
C ILE A 129 -20.84 -6.14 -3.70
N HIS A 130 -19.72 -6.80 -3.42
CA HIS A 130 -18.60 -6.26 -2.64
C HIS A 130 -17.92 -5.03 -3.27
N ARG A 131 -18.14 -4.77 -4.57
CA ARG A 131 -17.56 -3.62 -5.29
C ARG A 131 -18.28 -2.31 -5.00
N PHE A 132 -19.51 -2.36 -4.51
CA PHE A 132 -20.22 -1.16 -4.11
C PHE A 132 -19.66 -0.56 -2.83
N ASN A 133 -19.56 0.77 -2.81
CA ASN A 133 -19.19 1.50 -1.60
C ASN A 133 -20.34 1.47 -0.56
N ARG A 134 -20.07 1.90 0.67
CA ARG A 134 -21.06 1.87 1.76
C ARG A 134 -22.35 2.61 1.41
N ALA A 135 -22.26 3.80 0.82
CA ALA A 135 -23.44 4.60 0.48
C ALA A 135 -24.33 3.91 -0.58
N GLN A 136 -23.71 3.23 -1.55
CA GLN A 136 -24.43 2.43 -2.54
C GLN A 136 -25.11 1.21 -1.90
N GLN A 137 -24.44 0.55 -0.94
CA GLN A 137 -25.02 -0.57 -0.20
C GLN A 137 -26.18 -0.15 0.71
N ASP A 138 -26.05 1.00 1.38
CA ASP A 138 -27.12 1.58 2.19
C ASP A 138 -28.36 1.95 1.34
N GLY A 139 -28.14 2.29 0.06
CA GLY A 139 -29.21 2.60 -0.89
C GLY A 139 -30.19 1.45 -1.16
N PHE A 140 -29.83 0.19 -0.89
CA PHE A 140 -30.75 -0.94 -1.02
C PHE A 140 -31.71 -1.08 0.16
N LEU A 141 -31.33 -0.60 1.35
CA LEU A 141 -32.01 -0.93 2.61
C LEU A 141 -33.51 -0.58 2.61
N PRO A 142 -33.93 0.64 2.18
CA PRO A 142 -35.35 1.00 2.21
C PRO A 142 -36.22 0.06 1.35
N TYR A 143 -35.67 -0.39 0.22
CA TYR A 143 -36.38 -1.22 -0.77
C TYR A 143 -36.37 -2.71 -0.40
N VAL A 144 -35.39 -3.16 0.37
CA VAL A 144 -35.37 -4.51 0.95
C VAL A 144 -36.31 -4.59 2.15
N GLU A 145 -36.36 -3.55 2.99
CA GLU A 145 -37.22 -3.51 4.18
C GLU A 145 -38.70 -3.42 3.85
N ASN A 146 -39.07 -2.63 2.85
CA ASN A 146 -40.46 -2.48 2.44
C ASN A 146 -40.95 -3.61 1.51
N GLY A 147 -40.09 -4.57 1.18
CA GLY A 147 -40.41 -5.72 0.34
C GLY A 147 -40.55 -5.43 -1.15
N LEU A 148 -40.17 -4.23 -1.62
CA LEU A 148 -40.21 -3.90 -3.05
C LEU A 148 -39.27 -4.80 -3.86
N ILE A 149 -38.10 -5.12 -3.29
CA ILE A 149 -37.12 -6.02 -3.91
C ILE A 149 -36.75 -7.18 -2.98
N THR A 150 -36.60 -8.36 -3.57
CA THR A 150 -35.83 -9.46 -3.00
C THR A 150 -34.40 -9.35 -3.53
N LEU A 151 -33.46 -8.95 -2.68
CA LEU A 151 -32.06 -8.76 -3.08
C LEU A 151 -31.32 -10.10 -3.09
N VAL A 152 -30.64 -10.42 -4.19
CA VAL A 152 -29.68 -11.53 -4.25
C VAL A 152 -28.31 -10.99 -4.64
N GLY A 153 -27.43 -10.79 -3.67
CA GLY A 153 -26.05 -10.37 -3.91
C GLY A 153 -25.14 -11.58 -4.16
N ALA A 154 -24.27 -11.52 -5.16
CA ALA A 154 -23.21 -12.50 -5.38
C ALA A 154 -21.83 -11.90 -5.08
N THR A 155 -20.98 -12.65 -4.40
CA THR A 155 -19.62 -12.24 -4.09
C THR A 155 -18.66 -13.43 -4.03
N THR A 156 -17.42 -13.22 -4.48
CA THR A 156 -16.30 -14.12 -4.20
C THR A 156 -15.62 -13.81 -2.87
N GLU A 157 -15.75 -12.59 -2.38
CA GLU A 157 -15.19 -12.13 -1.11
C GLU A 157 -16.10 -12.47 0.07
N ASN A 158 -15.50 -12.71 1.23
CA ASN A 158 -16.22 -12.92 2.48
C ASN A 158 -17.17 -11.74 2.79
N PRO A 159 -18.49 -12.00 2.89
CA PRO A 159 -19.50 -10.95 3.07
C PRO A 159 -19.28 -10.08 4.31
N SER A 160 -18.74 -10.64 5.40
CA SER A 160 -18.57 -9.91 6.67
C SER A 160 -17.56 -8.75 6.60
N PHE A 161 -16.61 -8.81 5.67
CA PHE A 161 -15.63 -7.74 5.44
C PHE A 161 -16.04 -6.81 4.30
N ALA A 162 -16.76 -7.35 3.32
CA ALA A 162 -17.08 -6.68 2.07
C ALA A 162 -18.39 -5.88 2.14
N LEU A 163 -19.34 -6.33 2.94
CA LEU A 163 -20.68 -5.74 3.03
C LEU A 163 -20.87 -5.02 4.36
N ASN A 164 -21.66 -3.95 4.34
CA ASN A 164 -22.02 -3.22 5.54
C ASN A 164 -22.85 -4.13 6.49
N PRO A 165 -22.77 -3.92 7.82
CA PRO A 165 -23.54 -4.72 8.77
C PRO A 165 -25.06 -4.61 8.58
N ALA A 166 -25.56 -3.46 8.09
CA ALA A 166 -26.99 -3.21 7.91
C ALA A 166 -27.62 -4.06 6.80
N LEU A 167 -26.92 -4.28 5.69
CA LEU A 167 -27.38 -5.15 4.61
C LEU A 167 -27.26 -6.62 5.02
N LEU A 168 -26.15 -7.00 5.67
CA LEU A 168 -25.96 -8.36 6.19
C LEU A 168 -27.03 -8.76 7.20
N SER A 169 -27.52 -7.85 8.04
CA SER A 169 -28.58 -8.17 8.99
C SER A 169 -29.94 -8.43 8.34
N ARG A 170 -30.13 -8.07 7.06
CA ARG A 170 -31.37 -8.22 6.28
C ARG A 170 -31.26 -9.29 5.18
N CYS A 171 -30.09 -9.92 5.04
CA CYS A 171 -29.85 -10.95 4.05
C CYS A 171 -29.33 -12.23 4.69
N GLN A 172 -29.78 -13.37 4.18
CA GLN A 172 -29.24 -14.67 4.58
C GLN A 172 -28.01 -15.01 3.73
N VAL A 173 -26.89 -15.31 4.37
CA VAL A 173 -25.68 -15.73 3.67
C VAL A 173 -25.72 -17.22 3.36
N LEU A 174 -25.54 -17.57 2.08
CA LEU A 174 -25.44 -18.95 1.60
C LEU A 174 -24.07 -19.18 0.97
N VAL A 175 -23.39 -20.22 1.43
CA VAL A 175 -22.04 -20.56 0.98
C VAL A 175 -22.12 -21.62 -0.11
N LEU A 176 -21.71 -21.27 -1.32
CA LEU A 176 -21.55 -22.19 -2.45
C LEU A 176 -20.14 -22.75 -2.46
N LYS A 177 -20.02 -24.08 -2.57
CA LYS A 177 -18.72 -24.77 -2.63
C LYS A 177 -18.12 -24.72 -4.03
N ALA A 178 -16.80 -24.86 -4.13
CA ALA A 178 -16.15 -25.18 -5.39
C ALA A 178 -16.68 -26.52 -5.91
N LEU A 179 -16.81 -26.67 -7.24
CA LEU A 179 -17.33 -27.89 -7.81
C LEU A 179 -16.35 -29.05 -7.61
N GLY A 180 -16.86 -30.21 -7.20
CA GLY A 180 -16.07 -31.44 -7.11
C GLY A 180 -15.80 -32.06 -8.49
N GLN A 181 -14.91 -33.06 -8.53
CA GLN A 181 -14.58 -33.77 -9.78
C GLN A 181 -15.79 -34.45 -10.42
N GLU A 182 -16.69 -35.02 -9.62
CA GLU A 182 -17.91 -35.68 -10.10
C GLU A 182 -18.85 -34.68 -10.79
N ALA A 183 -19.16 -33.56 -10.13
CA ALA A 183 -19.98 -32.48 -10.68
C ALA A 183 -19.38 -31.91 -11.98
N MET A 184 -18.06 -31.69 -12.01
CA MET A 184 -17.36 -31.26 -13.23
C MET A 184 -17.44 -32.30 -14.35
N GLY A 185 -17.33 -33.59 -14.02
CA GLY A 185 -17.52 -34.69 -14.97
C GLY A 185 -18.92 -34.73 -15.58
N GLN A 186 -19.96 -34.50 -14.77
CA GLN A 186 -21.35 -34.38 -15.24
C GLN A 186 -21.53 -33.18 -16.19
N MET A 187 -20.89 -32.04 -15.90
CA MET A 187 -20.93 -30.87 -16.78
C MET A 187 -20.31 -31.14 -18.15
N LEU A 188 -19.17 -31.85 -18.21
CA LEU A 188 -18.57 -32.27 -19.47
C LEU A 188 -19.48 -33.23 -20.24
N GLN A 189 -20.12 -34.18 -19.56
CA GLN A 189 -21.06 -35.11 -20.22
C GLN A 189 -22.26 -34.38 -20.84
N ARG A 190 -22.78 -33.33 -20.18
CA ARG A 190 -23.83 -32.49 -20.75
C ARG A 190 -23.32 -31.68 -21.94
N ALA A 191 -22.08 -31.22 -21.91
CA ALA A 191 -21.46 -30.53 -23.03
C ALA A 191 -21.32 -31.43 -24.27
N GLU A 192 -20.85 -32.66 -24.08
CA GLU A 192 -20.74 -33.69 -25.13
C GLU A 192 -22.11 -34.01 -25.72
N SER A 193 -23.12 -34.17 -24.86
CA SER A 193 -24.51 -34.43 -25.27
C SER A 193 -25.08 -33.28 -26.11
N LEU A 194 -24.82 -32.03 -25.73
CA LEU A 194 -25.27 -30.83 -26.46
C LEU A 194 -24.58 -30.68 -27.82
N GLN A 195 -23.30 -31.08 -27.92
CA GLN A 195 -22.52 -30.99 -29.16
C GLN A 195 -22.71 -32.21 -30.08
N GLY A 196 -23.35 -33.29 -29.60
CA GLY A 196 -23.54 -34.53 -30.35
C GLY A 196 -22.25 -35.32 -30.59
N ARG A 197 -21.16 -35.01 -29.87
CA ARG A 197 -19.87 -35.69 -29.97
C ARG A 197 -19.09 -35.64 -28.66
N SER A 198 -18.26 -36.65 -28.42
CA SER A 198 -17.35 -36.70 -27.26
C SER A 198 -16.21 -35.70 -27.39
N LEU A 199 -15.65 -35.28 -26.26
CA LEU A 199 -14.43 -34.49 -26.24
C LEU A 199 -13.26 -35.34 -26.80
N PRO A 200 -12.43 -34.80 -27.72
CA PRO A 200 -11.24 -35.48 -28.23
C PRO A 200 -10.12 -35.56 -27.18
N LEU A 201 -10.36 -36.30 -26.09
CA LEU A 201 -9.45 -36.47 -24.96
C LEU A 201 -9.36 -37.95 -24.59
N ASP A 202 -8.16 -38.40 -24.21
CA ASP A 202 -8.03 -39.67 -23.50
C ASP A 202 -8.51 -39.55 -22.03
N LYS A 203 -8.57 -40.68 -21.31
CA LYS A 203 -9.03 -40.71 -19.92
C LYS A 203 -8.18 -39.86 -18.97
N ASN A 204 -6.86 -39.82 -19.18
CA ASN A 204 -5.93 -39.05 -18.35
C ASN A 204 -6.02 -37.55 -18.67
N ALA A 205 -6.16 -37.19 -19.93
CA ALA A 205 -6.35 -35.82 -20.40
C ALA A 205 -7.69 -35.26 -19.92
N ARG A 206 -8.77 -36.07 -19.90
CA ARG A 206 -10.05 -35.68 -19.31
C ARG A 206 -9.93 -35.37 -17.82
N LYS A 207 -9.23 -36.23 -17.06
CA LYS A 207 -8.94 -35.97 -15.64
C LYS A 207 -8.12 -34.69 -15.49
N ARG A 208 -7.12 -34.49 -16.36
CA ARG A 208 -6.27 -33.31 -16.36
C ARG A 208 -7.05 -32.03 -16.64
N LEU A 209 -7.99 -32.05 -17.58
CA LEU A 209 -8.88 -30.92 -17.88
C LEU A 209 -9.69 -30.49 -16.65
N ILE A 210 -10.22 -31.47 -15.89
CA ILE A 210 -10.96 -31.23 -14.64
C ILE A 210 -10.04 -30.63 -13.57
N GLU A 211 -8.81 -31.14 -13.43
CA GLU A 211 -7.81 -30.59 -12.51
C GLU A 211 -7.38 -29.17 -12.90
N MET A 212 -7.25 -28.88 -14.19
CA MET A 212 -6.96 -27.53 -14.70
C MET A 212 -8.07 -26.54 -14.38
N ALA A 213 -9.32 -27.01 -14.27
CA ALA A 213 -10.46 -26.15 -13.95
C ALA A 213 -10.59 -25.81 -12.47
N ASP A 214 -10.00 -26.60 -11.58
CA ASP A 214 -9.90 -26.34 -10.13
C ASP A 214 -11.26 -25.95 -9.48
N GLY A 215 -12.33 -26.65 -9.87
CA GLY A 215 -13.67 -26.43 -9.34
C GLY A 215 -14.42 -25.20 -9.91
N ASP A 216 -13.93 -24.59 -11.00
CA ASP A 216 -14.62 -23.54 -11.77
C ASP A 216 -15.39 -24.13 -12.95
N GLY A 217 -16.72 -24.24 -12.83
CA GLY A 217 -17.54 -24.83 -13.89
C GLY A 217 -17.58 -24.00 -15.18
N ARG A 218 -17.54 -22.67 -15.08
CA ARG A 218 -17.55 -21.78 -16.25
C ARG A 218 -16.24 -21.88 -17.02
N TYR A 219 -15.12 -21.89 -16.31
CA TYR A 219 -13.81 -22.06 -16.92
C TYR A 219 -13.65 -23.47 -17.52
N LEU A 220 -14.14 -24.51 -16.84
CA LEU A 220 -14.17 -25.88 -17.39
C LEU A 220 -14.88 -25.93 -18.75
N LEU A 221 -16.07 -25.32 -18.86
CA LEU A 221 -16.82 -25.30 -20.12
C LEU A 221 -16.12 -24.48 -21.20
N ASN A 222 -15.42 -23.40 -20.85
CA ASN A 222 -14.61 -22.64 -21.81
C ASN A 222 -13.40 -23.44 -22.31
N LEU A 223 -12.76 -24.24 -21.43
CA LEU A 223 -11.70 -25.16 -21.85
C LEU A 223 -12.26 -26.27 -22.74
N ALA A 224 -13.41 -26.85 -22.37
CA ALA A 224 -14.09 -27.86 -23.18
C ALA A 224 -14.47 -27.31 -24.57
N GLU A 225 -14.94 -26.07 -24.66
CA GLU A 225 -15.25 -25.39 -25.92
C GLU A 225 -14.02 -25.27 -26.84
N GLN A 226 -12.84 -24.96 -26.28
CA GLN A 226 -11.57 -24.96 -27.03
C GLN A 226 -11.18 -26.38 -27.46
N VAL A 227 -11.33 -27.37 -26.58
CA VAL A 227 -11.01 -28.77 -26.89
C VAL A 227 -11.90 -29.31 -28.01
N PHE A 228 -13.17 -28.89 -28.11
CA PHE A 228 -14.04 -29.28 -29.22
C PHE A 228 -13.54 -28.79 -30.59
N LEU A 229 -12.63 -27.81 -30.68
CA LEU A 229 -12.06 -27.37 -31.96
C LEU A 229 -11.07 -28.39 -32.54
N PHE A 230 -10.59 -29.36 -31.75
CA PHE A 230 -9.64 -30.37 -32.22
C PHE A 230 -10.35 -31.56 -32.90
N PRO A 231 -9.69 -32.25 -33.85
CA PRO A 231 -10.22 -33.44 -34.50
C PRO A 231 -10.42 -34.60 -33.51
N THR A 232 -11.50 -35.37 -33.66
CA THR A 232 -11.81 -36.54 -32.84
C THR A 232 -10.94 -37.77 -33.14
N GLU A 233 -10.30 -37.80 -34.32
CA GLU A 233 -9.47 -38.91 -34.78
C GLU A 233 -8.14 -39.02 -34.01
N HIS A 234 -7.72 -37.93 -33.35
CA HIS A 234 -6.50 -37.86 -32.56
C HIS A 234 -6.79 -37.26 -31.18
N PRO A 235 -7.30 -38.06 -30.22
CA PRO A 235 -7.55 -37.60 -28.86
C PRO A 235 -6.27 -37.03 -28.23
N LEU A 236 -6.39 -35.88 -27.59
CA LEU A 236 -5.27 -35.25 -26.90
C LEU A 236 -4.90 -36.06 -25.65
N ASP A 237 -3.61 -36.25 -25.45
CA ASP A 237 -3.03 -36.73 -24.20
C ASP A 237 -2.83 -35.55 -23.21
N PRO A 238 -2.46 -35.79 -21.93
CA PRO A 238 -2.26 -34.71 -20.97
C PRO A 238 -1.22 -33.67 -21.39
N LYS A 239 -0.17 -34.08 -22.11
CA LYS A 239 0.94 -33.20 -22.50
C LYS A 239 0.52 -32.29 -23.65
N ALA A 240 -0.13 -32.84 -24.67
CA ALA A 240 -0.73 -32.11 -25.77
C ALA A 240 -1.82 -31.16 -25.25
N LEU A 241 -2.62 -31.58 -24.27
CA LEU A 241 -3.62 -30.72 -23.65
C LEU A 241 -2.98 -29.47 -22.99
N GLU A 242 -1.92 -29.65 -22.22
CA GLU A 242 -1.21 -28.54 -21.55
C GLU A 242 -0.46 -27.62 -22.52
N GLN A 243 0.04 -28.15 -23.64
CA GLN A 243 0.70 -27.34 -24.66
C GLN A 243 -0.29 -26.47 -25.45
N ASN A 244 -1.50 -26.98 -25.67
CA ASN A 244 -2.52 -26.32 -26.46
C ASN A 244 -3.46 -25.42 -25.63
N LEU A 245 -3.56 -25.66 -24.31
CA LEU A 245 -4.41 -24.88 -23.41
C LEU A 245 -3.56 -24.11 -22.40
N SER A 246 -3.78 -22.80 -22.34
CA SER A 246 -3.16 -21.97 -21.30
C SER A 246 -3.67 -22.38 -19.92
N ARG A 247 -2.75 -22.75 -19.01
CA ARG A 247 -3.09 -23.04 -17.62
C ARG A 247 -3.53 -21.74 -16.92
N ARG A 248 -4.59 -21.82 -16.11
CA ARG A 248 -4.94 -20.74 -15.18
C ARG A 248 -3.79 -20.56 -14.19
N ALA A 249 -3.38 -19.33 -13.92
CA ALA A 249 -2.56 -19.05 -12.74
C ALA A 249 -3.24 -19.68 -11.51
N LEU A 250 -2.48 -20.35 -10.65
CA LEU A 250 -2.99 -20.94 -9.40
C LEU A 250 -3.92 -19.92 -8.72
N ARG A 251 -5.11 -20.36 -8.31
CA ARG A 251 -6.05 -19.50 -7.59
C ARG A 251 -5.34 -18.98 -6.36
N TYR A 252 -4.98 -17.72 -6.45
CA TYR A 252 -4.56 -16.91 -5.34
C TYR A 252 -5.32 -15.62 -5.57
N ASP A 253 -6.49 -15.59 -4.96
CA ASP A 253 -7.26 -14.37 -4.96
C ASP A 253 -6.58 -13.41 -3.99
N LYS A 254 -6.04 -12.30 -4.52
CA LYS A 254 -5.63 -11.15 -3.71
C LYS A 254 -6.83 -10.54 -2.96
N SER A 255 -8.05 -10.99 -3.24
CA SER A 255 -9.20 -10.78 -2.38
C SER A 255 -9.04 -11.59 -1.08
N ARG A 256 -8.55 -10.88 -0.07
CA ARG A 256 -8.54 -11.08 1.39
C ARG A 256 -8.70 -12.50 1.97
N GLU A 257 -9.69 -13.30 1.60
CA GLU A 257 -10.03 -14.54 2.30
C GLU A 257 -9.04 -15.70 2.13
N GLU A 258 -8.70 -16.08 0.89
CA GLU A 258 -7.74 -17.18 0.66
C GLU A 258 -6.34 -16.77 1.13
N HIS A 259 -5.98 -15.50 0.91
CA HIS A 259 -4.82 -14.84 1.50
C HIS A 259 -4.77 -14.99 3.05
N TYR A 260 -5.85 -14.68 3.76
CA TYR A 260 -5.90 -14.82 5.23
C TYR A 260 -5.87 -16.27 5.70
N ASN A 261 -6.47 -17.20 4.96
CA ASN A 261 -6.44 -18.62 5.28
C ASN A 261 -5.03 -19.19 5.14
N LEU A 262 -4.34 -18.91 4.04
CA LEU A 262 -2.98 -19.38 3.79
C LEU A 262 -1.97 -18.78 4.78
N ILE A 263 -2.01 -17.46 5.02
CA ILE A 263 -1.10 -16.84 6.00
C ILE A 263 -1.40 -17.33 7.43
N SER A 264 -2.66 -17.64 7.74
CA SER A 264 -3.00 -18.22 9.04
C SER A 264 -2.49 -19.66 9.16
N ALA A 265 -2.61 -20.48 8.12
CA ALA A 265 -2.08 -21.85 8.12
C ALA A 265 -0.55 -21.81 8.27
N PHE A 266 0.12 -20.99 7.46
CA PHE A 266 1.55 -20.71 7.55
C PHE A 266 2.00 -20.33 8.97
N HIS A 267 1.35 -19.35 9.57
CA HIS A 267 1.70 -18.89 10.92
C HIS A 267 1.46 -19.98 11.98
N LYS A 268 0.36 -20.74 11.86
CA LYS A 268 0.06 -21.84 12.78
C LYS A 268 1.05 -22.99 12.63
N SER A 269 1.53 -23.29 11.42
CA SER A 269 2.57 -24.29 11.17
C SER A 269 3.89 -23.90 11.87
N ILE A 270 4.31 -22.64 11.74
CA ILE A 270 5.51 -22.16 12.44
C ILE A 270 5.33 -22.22 13.96
N ARG A 271 4.18 -21.77 14.48
CA ARG A 271 3.84 -21.84 15.92
C ARG A 271 3.79 -23.28 16.43
N GLY A 272 3.28 -24.20 15.61
CA GLY A 272 3.20 -25.64 15.87
C GLY A 272 4.53 -26.38 15.72
N SER A 273 5.60 -25.68 15.34
CA SER A 273 6.93 -26.22 15.09
C SER A 273 7.00 -27.26 13.97
N ASP A 274 6.22 -27.04 12.91
CA ASP A 274 6.20 -27.85 11.69
C ASP A 274 6.86 -27.06 10.53
N PRO A 275 8.18 -27.25 10.29
CA PRO A 275 8.89 -26.53 9.23
C PRO A 275 8.43 -26.93 7.83
N ASP A 276 8.05 -28.20 7.62
CA ASP A 276 7.66 -28.73 6.32
C ASP A 276 6.33 -28.12 5.87
N ALA A 277 5.33 -28.14 6.74
CA ALA A 277 4.05 -27.49 6.46
C ALA A 277 4.22 -25.97 6.29
N ALA A 278 5.09 -25.33 7.08
CA ALA A 278 5.36 -23.90 6.95
C ALA A 278 5.97 -23.56 5.58
N LEU A 279 6.93 -24.35 5.08
CA LEU A 279 7.50 -24.18 3.75
C LEU A 279 6.47 -24.46 2.64
N TYR A 280 5.60 -25.45 2.81
CA TYR A 280 4.52 -25.72 1.86
C TYR A 280 3.54 -24.54 1.74
N TRP A 281 3.08 -23.99 2.86
CA TRP A 281 2.20 -22.82 2.84
C TRP A 281 2.89 -21.57 2.31
N TYR A 282 4.19 -21.40 2.60
CA TYR A 282 4.99 -20.36 1.98
C TYR A 282 5.02 -20.49 0.47
N ALA A 283 5.38 -21.66 -0.07
CA ALA A 283 5.40 -21.91 -1.52
C ALA A 283 4.03 -21.66 -2.15
N ARG A 284 2.94 -22.13 -1.54
CA ARG A 284 1.56 -21.87 -2.00
C ARG A 284 1.22 -20.39 -2.09
N MET A 285 1.71 -19.57 -1.15
CA MET A 285 1.51 -18.12 -1.18
C MET A 285 2.34 -17.46 -2.29
N ILE A 286 3.62 -17.84 -2.41
CA ILE A 286 4.54 -17.27 -3.40
C ILE A 286 4.11 -17.59 -4.84
N GLU A 287 3.78 -18.86 -5.13
CA GLU A 287 3.25 -19.28 -6.43
C GLU A 287 1.88 -18.65 -6.73
N GLY A 288 1.15 -18.27 -5.69
CA GLY A 288 -0.06 -17.48 -5.80
C GLY A 288 0.18 -16.00 -6.16
N GLY A 289 1.39 -15.49 -6.03
CA GLY A 289 1.70 -14.07 -6.22
C GLY A 289 1.39 -13.20 -4.99
N GLU A 290 1.44 -13.80 -3.78
CA GLU A 290 1.62 -13.08 -2.52
C GLU A 290 2.86 -12.19 -2.60
N ASP A 291 2.81 -11.02 -1.97
CA ASP A 291 4.02 -10.21 -1.81
C ASP A 291 4.93 -10.87 -0.74
N PRO A 292 6.15 -11.32 -1.05
CA PRO A 292 7.02 -11.95 -0.06
C PRO A 292 7.36 -11.01 1.12
N ARG A 293 7.24 -9.69 0.94
CA ARG A 293 7.37 -8.71 2.03
C ARG A 293 6.25 -8.85 3.05
N TYR A 294 5.06 -9.28 2.64
CA TYR A 294 3.97 -9.60 3.57
C TYR A 294 4.33 -10.79 4.47
N VAL A 295 4.92 -11.84 3.89
CA VAL A 295 5.44 -12.97 4.65
C VAL A 295 6.54 -12.52 5.61
N ALA A 296 7.49 -11.69 5.15
CA ALA A 296 8.56 -11.15 5.98
C ALA A 296 8.00 -10.36 7.20
N ARG A 297 6.99 -9.52 6.99
CA ARG A 297 6.28 -8.84 8.10
C ARG A 297 5.66 -9.82 9.09
N ARG A 298 5.08 -10.92 8.60
CA ARG A 298 4.48 -11.94 9.47
C ARG A 298 5.54 -12.71 10.26
N LEU A 299 6.70 -12.99 9.67
CA LEU A 299 7.84 -13.61 10.36
C LEU A 299 8.36 -12.72 11.51
N LEU A 300 8.40 -11.40 11.33
CA LEU A 300 8.78 -10.47 12.40
C LEU A 300 7.80 -10.54 13.58
N VAL A 301 6.50 -10.63 13.28
CA VAL A 301 5.47 -10.83 14.31
C VAL A 301 5.71 -12.15 15.05
N ILE A 302 5.86 -13.27 14.33
CA ILE A 302 6.10 -14.60 14.90
C ILE A 302 7.35 -14.59 15.80
N ALA A 303 8.45 -13.96 15.36
CA ALA A 303 9.68 -13.87 16.14
C ALA A 303 9.47 -13.19 17.50
N SER A 304 8.57 -12.21 17.57
CA SER A 304 8.25 -11.49 18.83
C SER A 304 7.10 -12.11 19.64
N GLU A 305 6.12 -12.71 18.97
CA GLU A 305 4.87 -13.22 19.56
C GLU A 305 4.99 -14.67 20.02
N ASP A 306 5.58 -15.52 19.18
CA ASP A 306 5.58 -16.98 19.36
C ASP A 306 6.95 -17.54 19.77
N VAL A 307 8.02 -16.77 19.58
CA VAL A 307 9.39 -17.11 20.03
C VAL A 307 9.83 -16.21 21.18
N GLY A 308 9.80 -14.88 20.99
CA GLY A 308 10.13 -13.89 22.02
C GLY A 308 11.49 -14.13 22.67
N GLU A 309 11.54 -14.00 24.01
CA GLU A 309 12.76 -14.20 24.80
C GLU A 309 13.23 -15.66 24.90
N ALA A 310 12.49 -16.64 24.34
CA ALA A 310 12.98 -18.02 24.29
C ALA A 310 14.15 -18.19 23.30
N ALA A 311 14.21 -17.36 22.25
CA ALA A 311 15.36 -17.25 21.37
C ALA A 311 15.48 -15.81 20.84
N PRO A 312 16.07 -14.89 21.63
CA PRO A 312 16.09 -13.44 21.33
C PRO A 312 16.76 -13.09 19.98
N GLY A 313 17.72 -13.89 19.53
CA GLY A 313 18.38 -13.71 18.24
C GLY A 313 17.46 -13.89 17.02
N SER A 314 16.30 -14.53 17.20
CA SER A 314 15.38 -14.84 16.08
C SER A 314 14.82 -13.60 15.42
N LEU A 315 14.55 -12.53 16.18
CA LEU A 315 14.06 -11.27 15.59
C LEU A 315 15.11 -10.65 14.66
N SER A 316 16.38 -10.64 15.09
CA SER A 316 17.49 -10.12 14.29
C SER A 316 17.74 -10.94 13.02
N LEU A 317 17.63 -12.27 13.13
CA LEU A 317 17.74 -13.17 11.97
C LEU A 317 16.65 -12.88 10.94
N VAL A 318 15.40 -12.68 11.38
CA VAL A 318 14.29 -12.36 10.48
C VAL A 318 14.45 -10.98 9.84
N VAL A 319 14.96 -9.98 10.58
CA VAL A 319 15.31 -8.67 9.99
C VAL A 319 16.35 -8.84 8.91
N ALA A 320 17.42 -9.61 9.16
CA ALA A 320 18.46 -9.88 8.17
C ALA A 320 17.91 -10.63 6.94
N ALA A 321 17.01 -11.60 7.13
CA ALA A 321 16.34 -12.30 6.04
C ALA A 321 15.45 -11.36 5.20
N ALA A 322 14.68 -10.47 5.85
CA ALA A 322 13.88 -9.47 5.17
C ALA A 322 14.74 -8.47 4.39
N GLU A 323 15.81 -7.96 4.97
CA GLU A 323 16.77 -7.08 4.28
C GLU A 323 17.47 -7.78 3.11
N THR A 324 17.78 -9.07 3.27
CA THR A 324 18.35 -9.88 2.19
C THR A 324 17.38 -10.01 1.03
N PHE A 325 16.09 -10.26 1.31
CA PHE A 325 15.04 -10.24 0.30
C PHE A 325 14.93 -8.86 -0.39
N GLU A 326 14.99 -7.76 0.35
CA GLU A 326 14.96 -6.41 -0.25
C GLU A 326 16.15 -6.12 -1.17
N ARG A 327 17.30 -6.75 -0.93
CA ARG A 327 18.51 -6.58 -1.74
C ARG A 327 18.54 -7.47 -2.97
N LEU A 328 18.12 -8.73 -2.84
CA LEU A 328 18.21 -9.73 -3.91
C LEU A 328 16.93 -9.80 -4.76
N GLY A 329 15.76 -9.59 -4.18
CA GLY A 329 14.47 -9.81 -4.85
C GLY A 329 14.17 -11.30 -5.09
N SER A 330 13.12 -11.59 -5.85
CA SER A 330 12.76 -12.95 -6.24
C SER A 330 13.55 -13.42 -7.48
N PRO A 331 13.95 -14.70 -7.56
CA PRO A 331 13.72 -15.78 -6.58
C PRO A 331 14.78 -15.89 -5.47
N GLU A 332 15.97 -15.31 -5.61
CA GLU A 332 17.11 -15.60 -4.73
C GLU A 332 16.90 -15.14 -3.28
N GLY A 333 16.25 -13.99 -3.09
CA GLY A 333 15.91 -13.46 -1.78
C GLY A 333 14.86 -14.28 -1.04
N GLU A 334 14.04 -15.07 -1.74
CA GLU A 334 13.02 -15.93 -1.14
C GLU A 334 13.64 -17.05 -0.31
N LEU A 335 14.86 -17.48 -0.66
CA LEU A 335 15.63 -18.44 0.12
C LEU A 335 15.97 -17.92 1.52
N ALA A 336 16.24 -16.61 1.65
CA ALA A 336 16.50 -16.02 2.95
C ALA A 336 15.25 -16.04 3.84
N LEU A 337 14.07 -15.84 3.25
CA LEU A 337 12.79 -15.96 3.97
C LEU A 337 12.50 -17.42 4.34
N ALA A 338 12.77 -18.37 3.43
CA ALA A 338 12.66 -19.80 3.71
C ALA A 338 13.58 -20.23 4.88
N GLN A 339 14.81 -19.72 4.93
CA GLN A 339 15.72 -19.95 6.04
C GLN A 339 15.16 -19.41 7.37
N ALA A 340 14.59 -18.20 7.36
CA ALA A 340 13.94 -17.63 8.54
C ALA A 340 12.71 -18.44 8.98
N ILE A 341 11.94 -18.98 8.04
CA ILE A 341 10.79 -19.86 8.32
C ILE A 341 11.25 -21.10 9.08
N VAL A 342 12.27 -21.80 8.58
CA VAL A 342 12.79 -23.02 9.22
C VAL A 342 13.36 -22.70 10.61
N HIS A 343 14.11 -21.60 10.73
CA HIS A 343 14.64 -21.15 12.02
C HIS A 343 13.51 -20.90 13.04
N LEU A 344 12.47 -20.16 12.67
CA LEU A 344 11.36 -19.88 13.57
C LEU A 344 10.53 -21.13 13.90
N ALA A 345 10.33 -22.02 12.93
CA ALA A 345 9.60 -23.28 13.14
C ALA A 345 10.35 -24.20 14.11
N THR A 346 11.69 -24.23 14.06
CA THR A 346 12.51 -25.06 14.95
C THR A 346 12.90 -24.37 16.27
N ALA A 347 12.75 -23.05 16.38
CA ALA A 347 13.06 -22.30 17.60
C ALA A 347 12.17 -22.68 18.80
N PRO A 348 12.68 -22.55 20.04
CA PRO A 348 11.86 -22.73 21.24
C PRO A 348 10.72 -21.70 21.28
N LYS A 349 9.51 -22.16 21.58
CA LYS A 349 8.30 -21.32 21.54
C LYS A 349 8.01 -20.68 22.90
N SER A 350 7.71 -19.39 22.90
CA SER A 350 7.24 -18.67 24.07
C SER A 350 6.41 -17.46 23.69
N ASN A 351 5.16 -17.45 24.12
CA ASN A 351 4.27 -16.29 24.05
C ASN A 351 4.25 -15.46 25.35
N ALA A 352 5.26 -15.63 26.20
CA ALA A 352 5.33 -14.97 27.51
C ALA A 352 5.38 -13.44 27.39
N VAL A 353 6.15 -12.90 26.43
CA VAL A 353 6.22 -11.46 26.18
C VAL A 353 4.88 -10.93 25.66
N TYR A 354 4.28 -11.64 24.70
CA TYR A 354 2.98 -11.28 24.13
C TYR A 354 1.86 -11.25 25.18
N THR A 355 1.77 -12.31 25.99
CA THR A 355 0.76 -12.40 27.06
C THR A 355 1.00 -11.38 28.18
N ALA A 356 2.26 -11.12 28.54
CA ALA A 356 2.61 -10.09 29.51
C ALA A 356 2.18 -8.69 29.03
N LEU A 357 2.46 -8.34 27.77
CA LEU A 357 2.04 -7.06 27.19
C LEU A 357 0.52 -6.94 27.13
N LYS A 358 -0.19 -8.03 26.78
CA LYS A 358 -1.65 -8.06 26.76
C LYS A 358 -2.24 -7.80 28.14
N GLN A 359 -1.71 -8.43 29.18
CA GLN A 359 -2.14 -8.23 30.57
C GLN A 359 -1.84 -6.81 31.06
N ALA A 360 -0.62 -6.32 30.84
CA ALA A 360 -0.23 -4.97 31.21
C ALA A 360 -1.14 -3.90 30.56
N ARG A 361 -1.49 -4.08 29.27
CA ARG A 361 -2.43 -3.18 28.56
C ARG A 361 -3.87 -3.27 29.06
N ALA A 362 -4.31 -4.42 29.57
CA ALA A 362 -5.65 -4.55 30.16
C ALA A 362 -5.70 -3.77 31.49
N VAL A 363 -4.71 -4.02 32.35
CA VAL A 363 -4.61 -3.40 33.66
C VAL A 363 -4.39 -1.90 33.56
N ALA A 364 -3.59 -1.41 32.59
CA ALA A 364 -3.44 0.02 32.34
C ALA A 364 -4.75 0.70 31.92
N ARG A 365 -5.63 -0.01 31.19
CA ARG A 365 -6.97 0.50 30.82
C ARG A 365 -7.92 0.55 32.02
N GLU A 366 -7.83 -0.42 32.93
CA GLU A 366 -8.63 -0.47 34.16
C GLU A 366 -8.19 0.57 35.19
N THR A 367 -6.87 0.79 35.31
CA THR A 367 -6.29 1.70 36.32
C THR A 367 -6.24 3.16 35.87
N GLY A 368 -6.31 3.44 34.57
CA GLY A 368 -6.42 4.80 34.04
C GLY A 368 -5.19 5.67 34.34
N SER A 369 -5.40 6.80 35.03
CA SER A 369 -4.41 7.86 35.25
C SER A 369 -3.67 7.75 36.59
N LEU A 370 -3.49 6.55 37.14
CA LEU A 370 -2.70 6.39 38.37
C LEU A 370 -1.29 6.96 38.18
N MET A 371 -0.90 7.85 39.10
CA MET A 371 0.43 8.44 39.10
C MET A 371 1.49 7.37 39.48
N PRO A 372 2.69 7.44 38.89
CA PRO A 372 3.83 6.64 39.36
C PRO A 372 4.14 6.93 40.84
N PRO A 373 4.80 6.01 41.56
CA PRO A 373 5.31 6.28 42.91
C PRO A 373 6.22 7.51 42.96
N ALA A 374 6.13 8.30 44.03
CA ALA A 374 6.88 9.55 44.17
C ALA A 374 8.40 9.36 44.03
N HIS A 375 8.93 8.25 44.57
CA HIS A 375 10.36 7.92 44.52
C HIS A 375 10.91 7.63 43.11
N ILE A 376 10.07 7.46 42.08
CA ILE A 376 10.54 7.28 40.68
C ILE A 376 10.13 8.42 39.76
N ILE A 377 9.47 9.44 40.30
CA ILE A 377 9.14 10.68 39.57
C ILE A 377 10.36 11.58 39.60
N ASN A 378 10.70 12.16 38.45
CA ASN A 378 11.79 13.12 38.35
C ASN A 378 11.41 14.43 39.07
N ALA A 379 12.32 14.97 39.87
CA ALA A 379 12.12 16.21 40.65
C ALA A 379 13.15 17.29 40.32
N PRO A 380 13.10 17.88 39.10
CA PRO A 380 14.08 18.87 38.66
C PRO A 380 13.89 20.26 39.29
N THR A 381 12.71 20.57 39.85
CA THR A 381 12.41 21.88 40.45
C THR A 381 12.38 21.81 41.98
N ASN A 382 12.61 22.93 42.66
CA ASN A 382 12.57 22.99 44.14
C ASN A 382 11.19 22.61 44.68
N LEU A 383 10.12 23.12 44.08
CA LEU A 383 8.74 22.77 44.44
C LEU A 383 8.48 21.26 44.34
N MET A 384 9.01 20.58 43.32
CA MET A 384 8.82 19.13 43.17
C MET A 384 9.55 18.33 44.27
N LYS A 385 10.72 18.81 44.72
CA LYS A 385 11.45 18.20 45.84
C LYS A 385 10.73 18.43 47.17
N GLU A 386 10.18 19.62 47.38
CA GLU A 386 9.38 19.97 48.57
C GLU A 386 8.10 19.11 48.68
N VAL A 387 7.52 18.72 47.55
CA VAL A 387 6.36 17.81 47.46
C VAL A 387 6.77 16.33 47.61
N GLY A 388 8.06 16.02 47.78
CA GLY A 388 8.58 14.68 48.02
C GLY A 388 8.83 13.84 46.76
N TYR A 389 8.88 14.44 45.57
CA TYR A 389 9.22 13.70 44.34
C TYR A 389 10.71 13.37 44.29
N GLY A 390 11.03 12.16 43.84
CA GLY A 390 12.39 11.63 43.80
C GLY A 390 13.00 11.30 45.17
N GLU A 391 12.29 11.60 46.26
CA GLU A 391 12.72 11.27 47.62
C GLU A 391 12.66 9.75 47.83
N GLY A 392 13.73 9.19 48.42
CA GLY A 392 13.83 7.74 48.65
C GLY A 392 14.19 6.89 47.43
N TYR A 393 14.50 7.49 46.27
CA TYR A 393 14.98 6.73 45.11
C TYR A 393 16.32 6.04 45.39
N GLN A 394 16.34 4.71 45.34
CA GLN A 394 17.59 3.95 45.41
C GLN A 394 18.13 3.70 44.00
N TYR A 395 19.32 4.21 43.72
CA TYR A 395 19.96 3.98 42.42
C TYR A 395 20.48 2.53 42.36
N ASP A 396 19.88 1.70 41.49
CA ASP A 396 20.15 0.26 41.44
C ASP A 396 21.64 -0.07 41.35
N HIS A 397 22.44 0.69 40.59
CA HIS A 397 23.87 0.44 40.41
C HIS A 397 24.71 0.63 41.67
N ASP A 398 24.22 1.40 42.64
CA ASP A 398 24.90 1.64 43.92
C ASP A 398 24.50 0.61 44.99
N GLN A 399 23.49 -0.22 44.70
CA GLN A 399 23.02 -1.27 45.59
C GLN A 399 23.83 -2.55 45.43
N GLU A 400 23.86 -3.37 46.48
CA GLU A 400 24.50 -4.67 46.44
C GLU A 400 23.87 -5.55 45.35
N GLY A 401 24.69 -6.10 44.44
CA GLY A 401 24.20 -6.87 43.29
C GLY A 401 23.58 -6.06 42.16
N ALA A 402 23.68 -4.73 42.19
CA ALA A 402 23.08 -3.80 41.22
C ALA A 402 21.54 -3.91 41.14
N PHE A 403 20.87 -4.15 42.27
CA PHE A 403 19.43 -4.35 42.35
C PHE A 403 18.84 -3.85 43.68
N SER A 404 18.02 -2.80 43.62
CA SER A 404 17.39 -2.17 44.80
C SER A 404 16.15 -2.90 45.33
N GLY A 405 15.51 -3.74 44.52
CA GLY A 405 14.26 -4.40 44.90
C GLY A 405 13.05 -3.46 45.04
N GLN A 406 13.16 -2.18 44.64
CA GLN A 406 12.08 -1.20 44.77
C GLN A 406 10.80 -1.59 44.01
N ASN A 407 9.65 -1.11 44.50
CA ASN A 407 8.38 -1.30 43.82
C ASN A 407 8.06 -0.14 42.87
N TYR A 408 8.09 -0.46 41.57
CA TYR A 408 7.87 0.51 40.50
C TYR A 408 6.40 0.70 40.09
N PHE A 409 5.45 -0.02 40.71
CA PHE A 409 4.01 0.16 40.44
C PHE A 409 3.40 1.26 41.30
N PRO A 410 2.37 2.00 40.80
CA PRO A 410 1.61 2.96 41.60
C PRO A 410 1.22 2.42 42.97
N GLU A 411 1.33 3.26 44.00
CA GLU A 411 1.07 2.84 45.39
C GLU A 411 -0.35 2.29 45.56
N LYS A 412 -1.34 2.98 44.96
CA LYS A 412 -2.75 2.56 44.97
C LYS A 412 -3.02 1.24 44.24
N MET A 413 -2.12 0.83 43.35
CA MET A 413 -2.21 -0.44 42.65
C MET A 413 -1.60 -1.57 43.49
N GLY A 414 -0.43 -1.33 44.09
CA GLY A 414 0.32 -2.32 44.87
C GLY A 414 0.84 -3.49 44.03
N ARG A 415 1.99 -4.07 44.41
CA ARG A 415 2.62 -5.20 43.68
C ARG A 415 1.74 -6.45 43.62
N LYS A 416 0.94 -6.70 44.67
CA LYS A 416 0.05 -7.87 44.78
C LYS A 416 -1.14 -7.78 43.82
N SER A 417 -1.75 -6.61 43.67
CA SER A 417 -2.89 -6.39 42.77
C SER A 417 -2.45 -6.19 41.31
N ALA A 418 -1.23 -5.69 41.07
CA ALA A 418 -0.64 -5.64 39.73
C ALA A 418 -0.31 -7.02 39.15
N GLY A 419 -0.01 -8.00 40.01
CA GLY A 419 0.41 -9.34 39.58
C GLY A 419 1.78 -9.37 38.88
N ARG A 420 2.22 -10.57 38.49
CA ARG A 420 3.42 -10.78 37.66
C ARG A 420 3.00 -11.03 36.22
N PHE A 421 3.10 -10.03 35.36
CA PHE A 421 2.73 -10.14 33.94
C PHE A 421 3.64 -11.08 33.16
N TYR A 422 4.96 -10.93 33.32
CA TYR A 422 5.92 -11.77 32.62
C TYR A 422 6.21 -13.07 33.38
N LYS A 423 5.68 -14.18 32.85
CA LYS A 423 5.84 -15.53 33.38
C LYS A 423 6.50 -16.42 32.33
N ILE A 424 7.64 -17.00 32.68
CA ILE A 424 8.32 -17.96 31.82
C ILE A 424 7.57 -19.28 31.93
N LYS A 425 6.88 -19.70 30.87
CA LYS A 425 6.35 -21.06 30.75
C LYS A 425 7.47 -21.96 30.26
N ARG A 426 8.07 -22.74 31.15
CA ARG A 426 9.00 -23.81 30.75
C ARG A 426 8.17 -24.98 30.22
N SER A 427 8.44 -25.40 28.99
CA SER A 427 7.88 -26.63 28.40
C SER A 427 8.50 -27.84 29.08
N LYS A 428 7.70 -28.89 29.36
CA LYS A 428 8.14 -30.15 29.98
C LYS A 428 9.26 -30.86 29.19
N ASN A 429 9.47 -30.53 27.91
CA ASN A 429 10.57 -31.08 27.11
C ASN A 429 11.94 -30.39 27.34
N GLN A 430 12.03 -29.41 28.26
CA GLN A 430 13.29 -28.74 28.61
C GLN A 430 13.87 -29.20 29.97
N GLU A 431 13.29 -30.22 30.61
CA GLU A 431 13.78 -30.76 31.90
C GLU A 431 15.09 -31.56 31.82
N LYS A 432 15.78 -31.60 30.66
CA LYS A 432 17.13 -32.19 30.54
C LYS A 432 18.26 -31.19 30.30
N THR A 433 18.01 -29.89 30.47
CA THR A 433 19.09 -28.88 30.54
C THR A 433 18.88 -27.91 31.71
N SER A 434 18.32 -28.40 32.81
CA SER A 434 18.39 -27.73 34.10
C SER A 434 19.58 -28.24 34.91
N ASP A 435 20.78 -27.86 34.46
CA ASP A 435 21.95 -27.69 35.33
C ASP A 435 22.88 -26.68 34.64
N PHE A 436 22.43 -25.43 34.62
CA PHE A 436 23.35 -24.31 34.46
C PHE A 436 23.62 -23.75 35.86
N PRO A 437 24.88 -23.78 36.34
CA PRO A 437 25.21 -23.29 37.66
C PRO A 437 24.95 -21.80 37.73
N LYS A 438 24.52 -21.32 38.90
CA LYS A 438 24.63 -19.92 39.31
C LYS A 438 26.07 -19.48 39.06
N THR A 439 26.35 -18.93 37.90
CA THR A 439 27.69 -18.44 37.58
C THR A 439 27.83 -17.15 38.35
N GLN A 440 28.55 -17.23 39.47
CA GLN A 440 29.21 -16.07 40.04
C GLN A 440 29.90 -15.35 38.90
N VAL A 441 29.47 -14.12 38.60
CA VAL A 441 30.22 -13.23 37.74
C VAL A 441 31.49 -12.89 38.50
N LYS A 442 32.53 -13.72 38.33
CA LYS A 442 33.90 -13.33 38.67
C LYS A 442 34.18 -12.07 37.85
N ARG A 443 34.39 -10.95 38.55
CA ARG A 443 35.00 -9.75 37.99
C ARG A 443 36.33 -10.17 37.35
N VAL A 444 36.33 -10.33 36.03
CA VAL A 444 37.56 -10.28 35.25
C VAL A 444 38.08 -8.86 35.40
N LYS A 445 39.17 -8.67 36.15
CA LYS A 445 39.97 -7.46 36.08
C LYS A 445 40.53 -7.39 34.66
N VAL A 446 39.83 -6.68 33.78
CA VAL A 446 40.44 -6.21 32.54
C VAL A 446 41.43 -5.12 32.96
N LYS A 447 42.73 -5.37 32.77
CA LYS A 447 43.72 -4.30 32.79
C LYS A 447 43.35 -3.35 31.66
N GLU A 448 42.79 -2.19 32.01
CA GLU A 448 42.70 -1.05 31.12
C GLU A 448 44.14 -0.57 30.85
N SER A 449 44.61 -0.80 29.64
CA SER A 449 45.68 0.02 29.09
C SER A 449 45.04 1.33 28.67
N MET A 450 45.59 2.44 29.17
CA MET A 450 45.21 3.78 28.73
C MET A 450 45.53 3.91 27.24
N ALA A 451 44.51 3.85 26.39
CA ALA A 451 44.61 4.20 24.98
C ALA A 451 44.58 5.72 24.85
N GLU A 452 45.47 6.27 24.02
CA GLU A 452 45.56 7.70 23.76
C GLU A 452 44.22 8.25 23.22
N ALA A 453 43.87 9.47 23.60
CA ALA A 453 42.58 10.09 23.28
C ALA A 453 42.75 11.19 22.25
N GLU A 454 41.84 11.27 21.29
CA GLU A 454 41.81 12.31 20.25
C GLU A 454 41.00 13.51 20.75
N ILE A 455 41.51 14.72 20.53
CA ILE A 455 40.85 15.99 20.91
C ILE A 455 40.51 16.73 19.62
N LYS A 456 39.25 17.15 19.47
CA LYS A 456 38.77 17.96 18.35
C LYS A 456 38.02 19.18 18.85
N SER A 457 38.25 20.34 18.24
CA SER A 457 37.55 21.58 18.53
C SER A 457 36.26 21.69 17.71
N VAL A 458 35.24 22.30 18.30
CA VAL A 458 33.98 22.67 17.64
C VAL A 458 34.20 23.99 16.89
N ILE A 459 33.77 24.04 15.63
CA ILE A 459 33.88 25.23 14.77
C ILE A 459 32.55 25.98 14.68
N ALA A 460 32.58 27.27 14.30
CA ALA A 460 31.44 28.19 14.38
C ALA A 460 30.17 27.75 13.62
N ASP A 461 30.27 26.92 12.57
CA ASP A 461 29.11 26.36 11.85
C ASP A 461 28.48 25.14 12.54
N GLU A 462 29.04 24.74 13.68
CA GLU A 462 28.61 23.61 14.50
C GLU A 462 28.08 24.01 15.88
N GLU A 463 28.01 25.32 16.12
CA GLU A 463 27.44 25.90 17.33
C GLU A 463 25.97 25.45 17.52
N GLY A 464 25.62 25.11 18.76
CA GLY A 464 24.28 24.68 19.16
C GLY A 464 23.95 23.24 18.76
N ILE A 465 24.85 22.53 18.08
CA ILE A 465 24.67 21.10 17.77
C ILE A 465 24.80 20.28 19.06
N ARG A 466 23.95 19.26 19.19
CA ARG A 466 24.03 18.30 20.29
C ARG A 466 25.26 17.41 20.15
N LEU A 467 25.94 17.13 21.26
CA LEU A 467 27.14 16.30 21.34
C LEU A 467 26.97 14.96 20.63
N ASP A 468 25.82 14.28 20.76
CA ASP A 468 25.59 13.02 20.04
C ASP A 468 25.58 13.15 18.52
N ARG A 469 24.99 14.23 18.00
CA ARG A 469 24.99 14.54 16.57
C ARG A 469 26.35 15.01 16.10
N TRP A 470 27.04 15.78 16.91
CA TRP A 470 28.39 16.27 16.62
C TRP A 470 29.39 15.12 16.54
N VAL A 471 29.38 14.20 17.52
CA VAL A 471 30.21 12.98 17.51
C VAL A 471 29.84 12.10 16.32
N ARG A 472 28.55 11.95 16.00
CA ARG A 472 28.12 11.18 14.82
C ARG A 472 28.46 11.85 13.49
N ARG A 473 28.67 13.15 13.46
CA ARG A 473 29.15 13.87 12.26
C ARG A 473 30.64 13.62 12.04
N HIS A 474 31.43 13.67 13.11
CA HIS A 474 32.89 13.47 13.04
C HIS A 474 33.31 12.00 13.01
N PHE A 475 32.43 11.12 13.49
CA PHE A 475 32.63 9.67 13.57
C PHE A 475 31.32 8.97 13.13
N PRO A 476 30.98 8.98 11.83
CA PRO A 476 29.72 8.47 11.30
C PRO A 476 29.49 6.97 11.56
N ASP A 477 30.58 6.22 11.75
CA ASP A 477 30.55 4.78 11.99
C ASP A 477 30.23 4.40 13.43
N LEU A 478 30.20 5.37 14.35
CA LEU A 478 29.81 5.15 15.74
C LEU A 478 28.29 5.00 15.86
N PRO A 479 27.77 3.83 16.27
CA PRO A 479 26.35 3.66 16.53
C PRO A 479 25.89 4.55 17.69
N GLN A 480 24.67 5.08 17.64
CA GLN A 480 24.11 5.93 18.70
C GLN A 480 24.23 5.29 20.10
N GLY A 481 24.06 3.97 20.20
CA GLY A 481 24.21 3.24 21.47
C GLY A 481 25.64 3.24 22.01
N ALA A 482 26.66 3.26 21.14
CA ALA A 482 28.06 3.38 21.54
C ALA A 482 28.38 4.80 22.04
N ILE A 483 27.90 5.83 21.36
CA ILE A 483 28.04 7.24 21.78
C ILE A 483 27.40 7.44 23.16
N GLN A 484 26.18 6.93 23.37
CA GLN A 484 25.52 6.94 24.67
C GLN A 484 26.32 6.22 25.75
N LYS A 485 26.90 5.07 25.42
CA LYS A 485 27.74 4.29 26.34
C LYS A 485 29.01 5.06 26.74
N PHE A 486 29.71 5.68 25.79
CA PHE A 486 30.92 6.45 26.04
C PHE A 486 30.66 7.73 26.84
N CYS A 487 29.57 8.46 26.54
CA CYS A 487 29.13 9.60 27.35
C CYS A 487 28.77 9.16 28.79
N ARG A 488 28.04 8.03 28.94
CA ARG A 488 27.67 7.49 30.26
C ARG A 488 28.89 7.08 31.09
N LYS A 489 29.91 6.52 30.47
CA LYS A 489 31.18 6.14 31.11
C LYS A 489 32.09 7.34 31.40
N GLY A 490 31.89 8.48 30.73
CA GLY A 490 32.74 9.66 30.86
C GLY A 490 34.02 9.60 30.04
N ASP A 491 34.03 8.73 29.02
CA ASP A 491 35.13 8.58 28.07
C ASP A 491 35.10 9.72 27.04
N ILE A 492 33.90 10.16 26.64
CA ILE A 492 33.72 11.40 25.86
C ILE A 492 33.54 12.57 26.82
N ARG A 493 34.35 13.63 26.63
CA ARG A 493 34.35 14.83 27.48
C ARG A 493 34.33 16.09 26.63
N VAL A 494 33.63 17.12 27.08
CA VAL A 494 33.61 18.46 26.48
C VAL A 494 34.30 19.40 27.46
N ASN A 495 35.33 20.14 27.02
CA ASN A 495 36.17 21.00 27.85
C ASN A 495 36.67 20.29 29.12
N GLY A 496 37.07 19.01 28.98
CA GLY A 496 37.54 18.18 30.09
C GLY A 496 36.45 17.67 31.06
N LYS A 497 35.19 18.07 30.89
CA LYS A 497 34.05 17.67 31.75
C LYS A 497 33.22 16.56 31.11
N LYS A 498 32.62 15.71 31.94
CA LYS A 498 31.67 14.68 31.49
C LYS A 498 30.43 15.37 30.90
N ALA A 499 30.05 14.98 29.69
CA ALA A 499 28.92 15.55 28.98
C ALA A 499 27.87 14.49 28.63
N GLU A 500 26.60 14.89 28.59
CA GLU A 500 25.52 14.02 28.14
C GLU A 500 25.38 14.11 26.61
N THR A 501 24.78 13.09 26.00
CA THR A 501 24.51 13.07 24.55
C THR A 501 23.68 14.27 24.07
N LYS A 502 22.86 14.86 24.95
CA LYS A 502 22.02 16.01 24.67
C LYS A 502 22.70 17.37 24.87
N THR A 503 23.92 17.41 25.43
CA THR A 503 24.68 18.65 25.66
C THR A 503 24.86 19.38 24.34
N ARG A 504 24.57 20.69 24.30
CA ARG A 504 24.84 21.53 23.12
C ARG A 504 26.24 22.08 23.21
N LEU A 505 26.90 22.16 22.07
CA LEU A 505 28.28 22.62 21.93
C LEU A 505 28.32 24.08 21.50
N GLU A 506 29.31 24.81 21.99
CA GLU A 506 29.61 26.19 21.62
C GLU A 506 30.84 26.23 20.70
N ASP A 507 30.98 27.31 19.92
CA ASP A 507 32.17 27.53 19.09
C ASP A 507 33.43 27.56 19.98
N GLY A 508 34.44 26.79 19.61
CA GLY A 508 35.68 26.63 20.37
C GLY A 508 35.65 25.55 21.48
N ASP A 509 34.53 24.85 21.70
CA ASP A 509 34.49 23.73 22.65
C ASP A 509 35.45 22.60 22.24
N GLU A 510 36.23 22.07 23.19
CA GLU A 510 37.13 20.94 22.98
C GLU A 510 36.45 19.62 23.35
N VAL A 511 36.21 18.76 22.37
CA VAL A 511 35.63 17.42 22.57
C VAL A 511 36.72 16.36 22.53
N LYS A 512 36.96 15.71 23.68
CA LYS A 512 37.90 14.60 23.85
C LYS A 512 37.17 13.27 23.70
N ILE A 513 37.67 12.39 22.83
CA ILE A 513 37.08 11.09 22.48
C ILE A 513 38.16 10.00 22.62
N PRO A 514 37.86 8.83 23.21
CA PRO A 514 38.83 7.74 23.31
C PRO A 514 39.17 7.17 21.92
N GLN A 515 40.40 6.68 21.70
CA GLN A 515 40.69 5.91 20.49
C GLN A 515 39.81 4.66 20.43
N ILE A 516 38.90 4.65 19.46
CA ILE A 516 38.05 3.49 19.18
C ILE A 516 38.89 2.54 18.33
N LYS A 517 39.22 1.36 18.86
CA LYS A 517 39.87 0.31 18.07
C LYS A 517 39.03 0.05 16.81
N ARG A 518 39.70 0.04 15.65
CA ARG A 518 39.18 -0.19 14.29
C ARG A 518 38.43 -1.53 14.07
N GLU A 519 37.97 -2.21 15.12
CA GLU A 519 37.14 -3.41 15.01
C GLU A 519 35.72 -3.10 14.50
N PHE A 520 35.30 -1.83 14.51
CA PHE A 520 34.07 -1.34 13.86
C PHE A 520 34.27 -0.82 12.43
N ALA A 521 35.49 -0.87 11.88
CA ALA A 521 35.75 -0.43 10.52
C ALA A 521 35.23 -1.49 9.52
N ALA A 522 33.94 -1.42 9.20
CA ALA A 522 33.44 -2.03 7.97
C ALA A 522 34.22 -1.39 6.81
N LYS A 523 34.82 -2.24 5.95
CA LYS A 523 35.61 -1.85 4.78
C LYS A 523 34.99 -0.63 4.08
N GLU A 524 35.77 0.45 3.92
CA GLU A 524 35.46 1.53 2.99
C GLU A 524 35.13 0.92 1.62
N LYS A 525 33.85 0.91 1.28
CA LYS A 525 33.43 0.81 -0.12
C LYS A 525 33.24 2.25 -0.57
N THR A 526 34.25 2.82 -1.20
CA THR A 526 34.03 3.89 -2.17
C THR A 526 33.00 3.36 -3.17
N LYS A 527 31.74 3.78 -3.03
CA LYS A 527 30.73 3.58 -4.08
C LYS A 527 31.33 4.22 -5.32
N LYS A 528 31.75 3.43 -6.31
CA LYS A 528 32.10 3.97 -7.63
C LYS A 528 30.87 4.73 -8.11
N ILE A 529 30.99 6.05 -8.22
CA ILE A 529 29.94 6.91 -8.77
C ILE A 529 29.75 6.46 -10.21
N ASP A 530 28.52 6.10 -10.57
CA ASP A 530 28.15 5.79 -11.94
C ASP A 530 28.38 7.04 -12.83
N PRO A 531 29.33 7.01 -13.78
CA PRO A 531 29.64 8.16 -14.62
C PRO A 531 28.44 8.68 -15.43
N GLU A 532 27.56 7.78 -15.87
CA GLU A 532 26.37 8.11 -16.66
C GLU A 532 25.34 8.86 -15.80
N LEU A 533 25.15 8.43 -14.56
CA LEU A 533 24.27 9.08 -13.60
C LEU A 533 24.77 10.48 -13.23
N ALA A 534 26.08 10.65 -13.07
CA ALA A 534 26.70 11.95 -12.79
C ALA A 534 26.54 12.92 -13.96
N GLU A 535 26.69 12.44 -15.19
CA GLU A 535 26.47 13.26 -16.38
C GLU A 535 25.01 13.68 -16.51
N ARG A 536 24.07 12.75 -16.28
CA ARG A 536 22.64 13.05 -16.29
C ARG A 536 22.27 14.10 -15.23
N ALA A 537 22.81 13.99 -14.01
CA ALA A 537 22.58 14.97 -12.96
C ALA A 537 23.07 16.38 -13.35
N ARG A 538 24.24 16.47 -13.99
CA ARG A 538 24.80 17.74 -14.49
C ARG A 538 23.93 18.37 -15.59
N ARG A 539 23.42 17.57 -16.54
CA ARG A 539 22.55 18.06 -17.62
C ARG A 539 21.24 18.67 -17.12
N LEU A 540 20.74 18.21 -15.98
CA LEU A 540 19.51 18.74 -15.37
C LEU A 540 19.75 19.97 -14.50
N MET A 541 21.01 20.37 -14.26
CA MET A 541 21.35 21.46 -13.35
C MET A 541 21.02 22.83 -13.96
N ILE A 542 20.24 23.63 -13.25
CA ILE A 542 19.92 25.03 -13.59
C ILE A 542 20.86 26.00 -12.86
N TYR A 543 21.13 25.73 -11.58
CA TYR A 543 21.95 26.56 -10.71
C TYR A 543 22.67 25.70 -9.68
N GLU A 544 23.90 26.06 -9.34
CA GLU A 544 24.67 25.39 -8.31
C GLU A 544 25.65 26.37 -7.65
N ASP A 545 25.74 26.33 -6.32
CA ASP A 545 26.77 27.03 -5.56
C ASP A 545 27.27 26.19 -4.37
N LYS A 546 27.97 26.81 -3.41
CA LYS A 546 28.50 26.11 -2.23
C LYS A 546 27.42 25.52 -1.31
N TYR A 547 26.21 26.08 -1.30
CA TYR A 547 25.17 25.74 -0.32
C TYR A 547 24.08 24.87 -0.92
N LEU A 548 23.71 25.09 -2.19
CA LEU A 548 22.57 24.45 -2.81
C LEU A 548 22.77 24.20 -4.31
N ALA A 549 21.89 23.39 -4.86
CA ALA A 549 21.77 23.07 -6.26
C ALA A 549 20.29 23.10 -6.66
N VAL A 550 20.00 23.45 -7.91
CA VAL A 550 18.64 23.53 -8.45
C VAL A 550 18.61 22.79 -9.78
N MET A 551 17.70 21.84 -9.90
CA MET A 551 17.54 21.02 -11.11
C MET A 551 16.22 21.31 -11.83
N ASN A 552 16.21 21.11 -13.15
CA ASN A 552 15.00 21.00 -13.95
C ASN A 552 14.60 19.52 -14.04
N LYS A 553 13.70 19.07 -13.18
CA LYS A 553 13.25 17.67 -13.20
C LYS A 553 12.41 17.42 -14.47
N PRO A 554 12.76 16.44 -15.32
CA PRO A 554 11.91 16.07 -16.46
C PRO A 554 10.60 15.41 -15.99
N ALA A 555 9.58 15.42 -16.85
CA ALA A 555 8.37 14.63 -16.65
C ALA A 555 8.70 13.12 -16.69
N GLY A 556 7.97 12.31 -15.92
CA GLY A 556 8.16 10.86 -15.83
C GLY A 556 9.26 10.41 -14.85
N LEU A 557 10.13 11.31 -14.40
CA LEU A 557 11.16 11.02 -13.39
C LEU A 557 10.63 11.25 -11.97
N SER A 558 10.70 10.24 -11.11
CA SER A 558 10.28 10.38 -9.70
C SER A 558 11.28 11.21 -8.89
N THR A 559 10.80 12.02 -7.95
CA THR A 559 11.69 12.80 -7.07
C THR A 559 12.40 11.91 -6.05
N GLN A 560 11.67 10.97 -5.43
CA GLN A 560 12.20 10.04 -4.42
C GLN A 560 11.92 8.59 -4.82
N GLY A 561 12.73 7.68 -4.32
CA GLY A 561 12.55 6.24 -4.48
C GLY A 561 11.31 5.72 -3.76
N GLY A 562 10.90 4.51 -4.14
CA GLY A 562 9.74 3.81 -3.59
C GLY A 562 9.60 2.44 -4.22
N THR A 563 8.61 1.66 -3.79
CA THR A 563 8.36 0.30 -4.32
C THR A 563 8.26 0.33 -5.85
N GLY A 564 9.18 -0.35 -6.54
CA GLY A 564 9.22 -0.43 -8.01
C GLY A 564 9.82 0.78 -8.74
N ILE A 565 10.31 1.82 -8.05
CA ILE A 565 10.88 3.02 -8.67
C ILE A 565 12.41 2.93 -8.67
N ARG A 566 12.97 2.45 -9.77
CA ARG A 566 14.42 2.26 -9.95
C ARG A 566 15.15 3.50 -10.49
N ASP A 567 14.43 4.44 -11.10
CA ASP A 567 14.98 5.69 -11.65
C ASP A 567 14.32 6.90 -10.97
N HIS A 568 15.12 7.69 -10.24
CA HIS A 568 14.63 8.84 -9.47
C HIS A 568 15.76 9.82 -9.08
N VAL A 569 15.38 11.08 -8.80
CA VAL A 569 16.35 12.15 -8.48
C VAL A 569 17.17 11.87 -7.23
N ASP A 570 16.59 11.25 -6.19
CA ASP A 570 17.37 10.92 -4.97
C ASP A 570 18.58 10.00 -5.27
N LEU A 571 18.52 9.10 -6.25
CA LEU A 571 19.70 8.33 -6.68
C LEU A 571 20.77 9.23 -7.29
N MET A 572 20.38 10.23 -8.07
CA MET A 572 21.30 11.18 -8.70
C MET A 572 22.09 11.99 -7.66
N LEU A 573 21.58 12.12 -6.43
CA LEU A 573 22.31 12.78 -5.34
C LEU A 573 23.55 12.02 -4.89
N ASP A 574 23.61 10.69 -5.12
CA ASP A 574 24.83 9.90 -4.87
C ASP A 574 25.98 10.35 -5.79
N ALA A 575 25.68 10.93 -6.95
CA ALA A 575 26.66 11.47 -7.87
C ALA A 575 27.05 12.93 -7.58
N LEU A 576 26.40 13.57 -6.59
CA LEU A 576 26.64 14.95 -6.17
C LEU A 576 27.23 15.04 -4.75
N VAL A 577 27.74 13.93 -4.22
CA VAL A 577 28.43 13.88 -2.94
C VAL A 577 29.65 14.79 -3.00
N SER A 578 29.81 15.68 -2.01
CA SER A 578 30.95 16.59 -1.95
C SER A 578 32.26 15.83 -1.68
N GLU A 579 33.40 16.50 -1.90
CA GLU A 579 34.73 15.94 -1.56
C GLU A 579 34.82 15.55 -0.08
N ASP A 580 34.13 16.29 0.81
CA ASP A 580 34.00 15.99 2.24
C ASP A 580 33.06 14.81 2.57
N GLY A 581 32.57 14.09 1.56
CA GLY A 581 31.70 12.91 1.74
C GLY A 581 30.25 13.23 2.13
N VAL A 582 29.83 14.50 2.09
CA VAL A 582 28.46 14.90 2.46
C VAL A 582 27.52 14.71 1.28
N ARG A 583 26.52 13.82 1.45
CA ARG A 583 25.45 13.63 0.46
C ARG A 583 24.43 14.77 0.51
N PRO A 584 24.11 15.42 -0.64
CA PRO A 584 23.04 16.39 -0.73
C PRO A 584 21.66 15.83 -0.36
N ARG A 585 20.70 16.71 -0.09
CA ARG A 585 19.33 16.35 0.32
C ARG A 585 18.28 17.12 -0.47
N LEU A 586 17.20 16.44 -0.82
CA LEU A 586 15.99 17.06 -1.38
C LEU A 586 15.29 17.92 -0.33
N VAL A 587 14.89 19.14 -0.71
CA VAL A 587 14.16 20.07 0.17
C VAL A 587 12.65 19.93 0.01
N HIS A 588 12.18 19.73 -1.21
CA HIS A 588 10.78 19.51 -1.53
C HIS A 588 10.64 18.42 -2.59
N ARG A 589 9.39 18.08 -2.94
CA ARG A 589 9.07 17.05 -3.95
C ARG A 589 8.18 17.60 -5.04
N LEU A 590 8.38 17.08 -6.24
CA LEU A 590 7.42 17.14 -7.35
C LEU A 590 6.89 15.73 -7.62
N ASP A 591 5.66 15.65 -8.12
CA ASP A 591 5.11 14.37 -8.57
C ASP A 591 5.89 13.83 -9.77
N LYS A 592 5.78 12.52 -10.04
CA LYS A 592 6.54 11.84 -11.09
C LYS A 592 6.39 12.54 -12.44
N ASP A 593 5.16 12.85 -12.83
CA ASP A 593 4.85 13.39 -14.16
C ASP A 593 4.94 14.93 -14.21
N THR A 594 5.01 15.61 -13.06
CA THR A 594 5.22 17.06 -13.00
C THR A 594 6.68 17.40 -13.28
N SER A 595 6.96 18.22 -14.27
CA SER A 595 8.31 18.70 -14.60
C SER A 595 8.63 20.02 -13.89
N GLY A 596 9.90 20.44 -13.88
CA GLY A 596 10.30 21.80 -13.48
C GLY A 596 11.26 21.90 -12.30
N VAL A 597 11.30 23.09 -11.68
CA VAL A 597 12.32 23.48 -10.68
C VAL A 597 12.24 22.59 -9.43
N LEU A 598 13.37 21.99 -9.06
CA LEU A 598 13.55 21.17 -7.86
C LEU A 598 14.80 21.60 -7.08
N LEU A 599 14.61 21.94 -5.80
CA LEU A 599 15.66 22.45 -4.92
C LEU A 599 16.36 21.33 -4.12
N ILE A 600 17.70 21.36 -4.14
CA ILE A 600 18.59 20.42 -3.45
C ILE A 600 19.53 21.23 -2.53
N ALA A 601 19.63 20.82 -1.27
CA ALA A 601 20.57 21.38 -0.32
C ALA A 601 21.84 20.52 -0.26
N LYS A 602 23.02 21.14 -0.34
CA LYS A 602 24.29 20.40 -0.29
C LYS A 602 24.66 19.92 1.11
N THR A 603 24.16 20.59 2.15
CA THR A 603 24.43 20.20 3.54
C THR A 603 23.13 19.99 4.33
N PRO A 604 23.15 19.17 5.40
CA PRO A 604 21.98 18.99 6.26
C PRO A 604 21.49 20.27 6.94
N GLY A 605 22.40 21.19 7.28
CA GLY A 605 22.03 22.48 7.88
C GLY A 605 21.26 23.37 6.91
N VAL A 606 21.73 23.47 5.66
CA VAL A 606 21.02 24.17 4.59
C VAL A 606 19.68 23.50 4.28
N ALA A 607 19.62 22.17 4.28
CA ALA A 607 18.38 21.42 4.06
C ALA A 607 17.33 21.76 5.11
N ALA A 608 17.72 21.85 6.39
CA ALA A 608 16.82 22.21 7.48
C ALA A 608 16.32 23.65 7.35
N SER A 609 17.20 24.61 7.05
CA SER A 609 16.85 26.01 6.84
C SER A 609 15.88 26.20 5.67
N LEU A 610 16.17 25.61 4.51
CA LEU A 610 15.29 25.72 3.34
C LEU A 610 13.96 24.99 3.55
N SER A 611 13.95 23.82 4.20
CA SER A 611 12.70 23.12 4.54
C SER A 611 11.81 23.95 5.46
N GLU A 612 12.40 24.70 6.39
CA GLU A 612 11.66 25.63 7.25
C GLU A 612 11.10 26.81 6.45
N ALA A 613 11.85 27.36 5.47
CA ALA A 613 11.34 28.41 4.59
C ALA A 613 10.08 27.96 3.80
N PHE A 614 10.06 26.71 3.32
CA PHE A 614 8.86 26.12 2.70
C PHE A 614 7.69 26.00 3.69
N ARG A 615 7.96 25.61 4.94
CA ARG A 615 6.96 25.47 6.00
C ARG A 615 6.35 26.82 6.41
N GLN A 616 7.20 27.84 6.52
CA GLN A 616 6.83 29.22 6.85
C GLN A 616 6.29 30.01 5.65
N ARG A 617 6.13 29.36 4.47
CA ARG A 617 5.59 29.95 3.24
C ARG A 617 6.39 31.18 2.75
N GLN A 618 7.69 31.18 2.99
CA GLN A 618 8.62 32.21 2.50
C GLN A 618 9.13 31.95 1.08
N VAL A 619 8.65 30.84 0.48
CA VAL A 619 8.99 30.39 -0.86
C VAL A 619 7.79 30.63 -1.78
N GLU A 620 7.99 31.47 -2.78
CA GLU A 620 7.03 31.66 -3.87
C GLU A 620 7.22 30.54 -4.90
N LYS A 621 6.10 30.00 -5.38
CA LYS A 621 6.10 28.94 -6.40
C LYS A 621 5.08 29.31 -7.45
N LYS A 622 5.49 29.28 -8.72
CA LYS A 622 4.58 29.42 -9.86
C LYS A 622 4.69 28.21 -10.76
N TYR A 623 3.53 27.67 -11.13
CA TYR A 623 3.40 26.55 -12.05
C TYR A 623 2.68 27.02 -13.29
N TRP A 624 3.08 26.54 -14.45
CA TRP A 624 2.34 26.74 -15.69
C TRP A 624 1.63 25.45 -16.07
N ALA A 625 0.37 25.58 -16.47
CA ALA A 625 -0.45 24.49 -16.96
C ALA A 625 -1.14 24.83 -18.28
N VAL A 626 -1.23 23.85 -19.18
CA VAL A 626 -2.19 23.92 -20.30
C VAL A 626 -3.41 23.12 -19.89
N VAL A 627 -4.58 23.76 -19.86
CA VAL A 627 -5.84 23.13 -19.48
C VAL A 627 -6.79 23.02 -20.67
N VAL A 628 -7.65 22.01 -20.63
CA VAL A 628 -8.74 21.82 -21.58
C VAL A 628 -9.96 22.58 -21.07
N GLY A 629 -10.47 23.49 -21.90
CA GLY A 629 -11.44 24.51 -21.53
C GLY A 629 -10.78 25.83 -21.13
N ARG A 630 -11.62 26.79 -20.73
CA ARG A 630 -11.20 28.11 -20.25
C ARG A 630 -11.96 28.41 -18.95
N PRO A 631 -11.28 28.82 -17.86
CA PRO A 631 -11.97 29.23 -16.65
C PRO A 631 -12.90 30.41 -16.93
N GLU A 632 -14.07 30.44 -16.28
CA GLU A 632 -15.05 31.52 -16.48
C GLU A 632 -14.48 32.89 -16.09
N VAL A 633 -13.74 32.94 -14.98
CA VAL A 633 -13.04 34.14 -14.52
C VAL A 633 -11.55 34.03 -14.86
N PRO A 634 -10.91 35.10 -15.38
CA PRO A 634 -9.49 35.04 -15.79
C PRO A 634 -8.53 34.74 -14.65
N ALA A 635 -8.83 35.15 -13.43
CA ALA A 635 -8.02 34.87 -12.25
C ALA A 635 -8.91 34.58 -11.04
N GLY A 636 -8.44 33.73 -10.14
CA GLY A 636 -9.23 33.34 -8.97
C GLY A 636 -8.47 32.57 -7.91
N LYS A 637 -9.16 32.36 -6.77
CA LYS A 637 -8.69 31.54 -5.65
C LYS A 637 -9.50 30.25 -5.60
N ILE A 638 -8.82 29.12 -5.61
CA ILE A 638 -9.40 27.79 -5.44
C ILE A 638 -9.14 27.37 -4.00
N ASN A 639 -10.19 27.38 -3.17
CA ASN A 639 -10.15 26.95 -1.78
C ASN A 639 -10.95 25.65 -1.60
N GLN A 640 -10.39 24.57 -2.14
CA GLN A 640 -11.02 23.26 -2.12
C GLN A 640 -10.17 22.27 -1.30
N PRO A 641 -10.62 21.85 -0.11
CA PRO A 641 -9.97 20.82 0.69
C PRO A 641 -9.91 19.48 -0.05
N LEU A 642 -8.87 18.71 0.24
CA LEU A 642 -8.59 17.44 -0.42
C LEU A 642 -8.41 16.32 0.61
N ALA A 643 -8.92 15.14 0.32
CA ALA A 643 -8.63 13.92 1.08
C ALA A 643 -8.17 12.81 0.15
N LYS A 644 -7.41 11.88 0.72
CA LYS A 644 -7.00 10.66 0.03
C LYS A 644 -8.11 9.63 0.14
N ILE A 645 -8.68 9.20 -0.97
CA ILE A 645 -9.74 8.19 -1.05
C ILE A 645 -9.18 6.91 -1.66
N GLY A 646 -9.62 5.76 -1.15
CA GLY A 646 -9.16 4.43 -1.59
C GLY A 646 -7.88 3.94 -0.90
N ALA A 647 -7.47 2.71 -1.21
CA ALA A 647 -6.31 2.06 -0.61
C ALA A 647 -5.31 1.59 -1.69
N GLY A 648 -4.02 1.56 -1.35
CA GLY A 648 -2.97 1.08 -2.24
C GLY A 648 -2.76 1.94 -3.49
N ALA A 649 -2.42 1.29 -4.61
CA ALA A 649 -2.10 1.95 -5.89
C ALA A 649 -3.31 2.68 -6.53
N ALA A 650 -4.54 2.28 -6.18
CA ALA A 650 -5.78 2.90 -6.64
C ALA A 650 -6.20 4.13 -5.82
N SER A 651 -5.38 4.56 -4.86
CA SER A 651 -5.70 5.74 -4.06
C SER A 651 -5.56 7.03 -4.88
N ILE A 652 -6.57 7.90 -4.77
CA ILE A 652 -6.64 9.19 -5.46
C ILE A 652 -6.84 10.31 -4.44
N MET A 653 -6.36 11.50 -4.77
CA MET A 653 -6.76 12.71 -4.05
C MET A 653 -8.05 13.22 -4.66
N ALA A 654 -9.06 13.47 -3.84
CA ALA A 654 -10.37 13.94 -4.27
C ALA A 654 -10.79 15.18 -3.48
N PRO A 655 -11.62 16.07 -4.08
CA PRO A 655 -12.19 17.21 -3.37
C PRO A 655 -13.19 16.74 -2.31
N VAL A 656 -13.08 17.27 -1.09
CA VAL A 656 -13.95 16.95 0.05
C VAL A 656 -14.35 18.21 0.81
N ARG A 657 -15.37 18.13 1.66
CA ARG A 657 -15.71 19.22 2.58
C ARG A 657 -14.74 19.25 3.77
N LEU A 658 -14.47 20.43 4.33
CA LEU A 658 -13.56 20.62 5.48
C LEU A 658 -13.88 19.74 6.71
N LYS A 659 -15.14 19.34 6.88
CA LYS A 659 -15.62 18.55 8.04
C LYS A 659 -15.46 17.03 7.85
N GLU A 660 -15.06 16.57 6.67
CA GLU A 660 -14.92 15.14 6.38
C GLU A 660 -13.62 14.57 6.98
N GLU A 661 -13.66 13.29 7.37
CA GLU A 661 -12.52 12.62 7.97
C GLU A 661 -11.35 12.53 6.97
N GLY A 662 -10.17 13.00 7.38
CA GLY A 662 -8.98 13.03 6.53
C GLY A 662 -8.90 14.22 5.56
N ALA A 663 -9.83 15.17 5.63
CA ALA A 663 -9.77 16.41 4.85
C ALA A 663 -8.54 17.25 5.20
N GLN A 664 -7.81 17.68 4.18
CA GLN A 664 -6.65 18.55 4.30
C GLN A 664 -6.93 19.89 3.61
N TYR A 665 -6.69 20.98 4.33
CA TYR A 665 -6.79 22.32 3.77
C TYR A 665 -5.83 22.47 2.57
N ALA A 666 -6.39 22.95 1.45
CA ALA A 666 -5.66 23.14 0.20
C ALA A 666 -6.15 24.39 -0.53
N VAL A 667 -5.20 25.28 -0.86
CA VAL A 667 -5.46 26.57 -1.52
C VAL A 667 -4.45 26.82 -2.64
N SER A 668 -4.97 27.22 -3.79
CA SER A 668 -4.18 27.67 -4.94
C SER A 668 -4.80 28.92 -5.54
N PHE A 669 -3.96 29.82 -6.05
CA PHE A 669 -4.38 30.92 -6.90
C PHE A 669 -4.10 30.56 -8.36
N TYR A 670 -4.91 31.07 -9.27
CA TYR A 670 -4.68 30.90 -10.70
C TYR A 670 -4.91 32.21 -11.46
N GLU A 671 -4.23 32.34 -12.59
CA GLU A 671 -4.39 33.40 -13.56
C GLU A 671 -4.27 32.83 -14.97
N THR A 672 -5.16 33.23 -15.87
CA THR A 672 -5.14 32.83 -17.28
C THR A 672 -4.22 33.78 -18.03
N LEU A 673 -3.06 33.26 -18.45
CA LEU A 673 -2.05 34.02 -19.16
C LEU A 673 -2.39 34.18 -20.65
N ASP A 674 -2.95 33.14 -21.26
CA ASP A 674 -3.40 33.15 -22.65
C ASP A 674 -4.46 32.06 -22.90
N HIS A 675 -5.15 32.09 -24.05
CA HIS A 675 -6.13 31.09 -24.42
C HIS A 675 -6.22 30.83 -25.94
N ALA A 676 -6.44 29.58 -26.32
CA ALA A 676 -6.70 29.18 -27.71
C ALA A 676 -8.20 28.94 -27.88
N GLY A 677 -8.92 30.00 -28.24
CA GLY A 677 -10.38 30.01 -28.31
C GLY A 677 -11.04 29.68 -26.98
N LYS A 678 -12.07 28.84 -27.00
CA LYS A 678 -12.74 28.31 -25.80
C LYS A 678 -12.24 26.91 -25.39
N LYS A 679 -11.33 26.32 -26.18
CA LYS A 679 -10.97 24.91 -26.07
C LYS A 679 -9.75 24.69 -25.17
N PHE A 680 -8.83 25.65 -25.09
CA PHE A 680 -7.65 25.55 -24.23
C PHE A 680 -7.30 26.89 -23.59
N ALA A 681 -6.71 26.81 -22.41
CA ALA A 681 -6.15 27.96 -21.72
C ALA A 681 -4.76 27.63 -21.16
N TRP A 682 -3.90 28.63 -21.09
CA TRP A 682 -2.63 28.58 -20.40
C TRP A 682 -2.79 29.29 -19.06
N LEU A 683 -2.65 28.55 -17.97
CA LEU A 683 -2.78 29.06 -16.61
C LEU A 683 -1.41 29.17 -15.93
N GLU A 684 -1.22 30.26 -15.19
CA GLU A 684 -0.29 30.31 -14.06
C GLU A 684 -1.02 29.90 -12.78
N LEU A 685 -0.39 29.04 -11.98
CA LEU A 685 -0.92 28.48 -10.75
C LEU A 685 0.07 28.73 -9.62
N SER A 686 -0.37 29.39 -8.56
CA SER A 686 0.44 29.71 -7.37
C SER A 686 -0.14 29.02 -6.13
N PRO A 687 0.38 27.82 -5.76
CA PRO A 687 -0.14 27.06 -4.62
C PRO A 687 0.34 27.63 -3.28
N GLU A 688 -0.60 28.05 -2.43
CA GLU A 688 -0.35 28.49 -1.05
C GLU A 688 -0.01 27.28 -0.15
N THR A 689 -0.65 26.14 -0.40
CA THR A 689 -0.40 24.85 0.26
C THR A 689 0.26 23.84 -0.68
N GLY A 690 0.89 22.79 -0.15
CA GLY A 690 1.55 21.75 -0.96
C GLY A 690 0.99 20.35 -0.70
N ARG A 691 -0.25 20.06 -1.12
CA ARG A 691 -0.83 18.72 -1.03
C ARG A 691 -0.55 17.89 -2.29
N THR A 692 -0.54 16.57 -2.14
CA THR A 692 -0.37 15.64 -3.27
C THR A 692 -1.40 15.93 -4.36
N HIS A 693 -0.98 16.03 -5.63
CA HIS A 693 -1.85 16.32 -6.78
C HIS A 693 -2.72 17.57 -6.67
N GLN A 694 -2.42 18.51 -5.75
CA GLN A 694 -3.32 19.63 -5.43
C GLN A 694 -3.74 20.43 -6.67
N LEU A 695 -2.78 20.85 -7.48
CA LEU A 695 -3.05 21.66 -8.67
C LEU A 695 -3.88 20.91 -9.73
N ARG A 696 -3.66 19.61 -9.86
CA ARG A 696 -4.39 18.75 -10.82
C ARG A 696 -5.86 18.66 -10.45
N VAL A 697 -6.14 18.35 -9.18
CA VAL A 697 -7.52 18.30 -8.65
C VAL A 697 -8.16 19.68 -8.66
N HIS A 698 -7.43 20.74 -8.32
CA HIS A 698 -7.95 22.11 -8.34
C HIS A 698 -8.36 22.56 -9.74
N CYS A 699 -7.58 22.22 -10.78
CA CYS A 699 -7.94 22.49 -12.17
C CYS A 699 -9.20 21.72 -12.60
N GLU A 700 -9.36 20.46 -12.15
CA GLU A 700 -10.59 19.69 -12.37
C GLU A 700 -11.81 20.29 -11.66
N VAL A 701 -11.63 20.82 -10.45
CA VAL A 701 -12.70 21.47 -9.66
C VAL A 701 -13.24 22.73 -10.32
N ILE A 702 -12.40 23.47 -11.04
CA ILE A 702 -12.84 24.62 -11.86
C ILE A 702 -13.24 24.22 -13.28
N GLU A 703 -13.47 22.93 -13.51
CA GLU A 703 -13.93 22.33 -14.77
C GLU A 703 -12.98 22.49 -15.97
N THR A 704 -11.70 22.81 -15.72
CA THR A 704 -10.66 22.91 -16.75
C THR A 704 -9.51 21.95 -16.44
N PRO A 705 -9.68 20.63 -16.66
CA PRO A 705 -8.63 19.66 -16.35
C PRO A 705 -7.36 19.93 -17.16
N ILE A 706 -6.21 19.56 -16.58
CA ILE A 706 -4.90 19.73 -17.23
C ILE A 706 -4.81 18.76 -18.42
N LEU A 707 -4.33 19.26 -19.57
CA LEU A 707 -4.14 18.46 -20.78
C LEU A 707 -3.13 17.32 -20.52
N GLY A 708 -3.51 16.11 -20.93
CA GLY A 708 -2.73 14.87 -20.77
C GLY A 708 -2.57 14.42 -19.32
N ASP A 709 -3.49 14.82 -18.42
CA ASP A 709 -3.50 14.31 -17.05
C ASP A 709 -4.00 12.85 -17.00
N PRO A 710 -3.16 11.86 -16.66
CA PRO A 710 -3.53 10.45 -16.73
C PRO A 710 -4.42 9.97 -15.57
N ARG A 711 -4.77 10.86 -14.62
CA ARG A 711 -5.54 10.50 -13.41
C ARG A 711 -6.81 11.33 -13.23
N TYR A 712 -6.83 12.57 -13.70
CA TYR A 712 -7.90 13.54 -13.46
C TYR A 712 -8.43 14.09 -14.78
N GLY A 713 -9.72 14.43 -14.84
CA GLY A 713 -10.36 14.95 -16.06
C GLY A 713 -10.85 13.89 -17.06
N GLY A 714 -10.46 12.61 -16.89
CA GLY A 714 -10.93 11.50 -17.75
C GLY A 714 -10.67 11.77 -19.23
N GLU A 715 -11.60 11.37 -20.11
CA GLU A 715 -11.48 11.61 -21.56
C GLU A 715 -11.32 13.09 -21.92
N LYS A 716 -11.83 14.04 -21.10
CA LYS A 716 -11.67 15.48 -21.37
C LYS A 716 -10.22 15.93 -21.31
N ALA A 717 -9.37 15.28 -20.51
CA ALA A 717 -7.96 15.59 -20.43
C ALA A 717 -7.17 15.08 -21.65
N HIS A 718 -7.74 14.15 -22.42
CA HIS A 718 -7.07 13.47 -23.54
C HIS A 718 -7.69 13.89 -24.87
N VAL A 719 -7.16 14.96 -25.46
CA VAL A 719 -7.67 15.52 -26.72
C VAL A 719 -6.84 15.03 -27.90
N ASP A 720 -7.51 14.50 -28.93
CA ASP A 720 -6.87 14.05 -30.17
C ASP A 720 -5.99 15.14 -30.79
N GLY A 721 -4.79 14.74 -31.24
CA GLY A 721 -3.80 15.63 -31.83
C GLY A 721 -2.77 16.21 -30.84
N PHE A 722 -2.94 15.98 -29.54
CA PHE A 722 -1.96 16.38 -28.52
C PHE A 722 -1.30 15.17 -27.86
N LEU A 723 -0.07 15.34 -27.37
CA LEU A 723 0.65 14.30 -26.65
C LEU A 723 -0.03 14.01 -25.31
N ASP A 724 -0.23 12.72 -25.02
CA ASP A 724 -0.80 12.26 -23.75
C ASP A 724 0.23 12.26 -22.62
N GLN A 725 0.69 13.46 -22.27
CA GLN A 725 1.61 13.71 -21.16
C GLN A 725 1.12 14.90 -20.34
N LEU A 726 1.36 14.88 -19.04
CA LEU A 726 0.89 15.91 -18.13
C LEU A 726 1.47 17.30 -18.51
N HIS A 727 0.62 18.24 -18.90
CA HIS A 727 0.99 19.62 -19.20
C HIS A 727 1.01 20.50 -17.94
N LEU A 728 1.78 20.08 -16.92
CA LEU A 728 2.00 20.82 -15.68
C LEU A 728 3.50 20.95 -15.40
N HIS A 729 3.96 22.19 -15.25
CA HIS A 729 5.37 22.52 -15.09
C HIS A 729 5.61 23.49 -13.93
N ALA A 730 6.45 23.11 -12.97
CA ALA A 730 6.95 23.99 -11.91
C ALA A 730 7.93 25.01 -12.52
N ARG A 731 7.40 26.14 -12.98
CA ARG A 731 8.12 27.13 -13.79
C ARG A 731 9.12 27.93 -12.98
N PHE A 732 8.73 28.40 -11.79
CA PHE A 732 9.49 29.40 -11.04
C PHE A 732 9.49 29.14 -9.54
N LEU A 733 10.65 29.38 -8.90
CA LEU A 733 10.81 29.48 -7.45
C LEU A 733 11.52 30.77 -7.07
N ASP A 734 11.05 31.41 -6.00
CA ASP A 734 11.75 32.49 -5.31
C ASP A 734 11.83 32.17 -3.81
N PHE A 735 13.05 32.08 -3.27
CA PHE A 735 13.29 31.60 -1.92
C PHE A 735 14.48 32.29 -1.24
N PRO A 736 14.51 32.34 0.11
CA PRO A 736 15.64 32.91 0.84
C PRO A 736 16.92 32.08 0.60
N HIS A 737 18.00 32.77 0.28
CA HIS A 737 19.29 32.14 0.00
C HIS A 737 20.10 31.98 1.31
N PRO A 738 20.78 30.85 1.57
CA PRO A 738 21.55 30.65 2.82
C PRO A 738 22.63 31.69 3.10
N LYS A 739 23.22 32.28 2.05
CA LYS A 739 24.20 33.39 2.13
C LYS A 739 23.54 34.78 2.30
N GLY A 740 22.22 34.87 2.51
CA GLY A 740 21.45 36.12 2.57
C GLY A 740 20.83 36.54 1.22
N GLY A 741 19.81 37.38 1.25
CA GLY A 741 19.03 37.78 0.08
C GLY A 741 18.08 36.68 -0.43
N ARG A 742 17.54 36.85 -1.63
CA ARG A 742 16.62 35.91 -2.29
C ARG A 742 17.20 35.36 -3.59
N LEU A 743 16.90 34.12 -3.93
CA LEU A 743 17.30 33.49 -5.19
C LEU A 743 16.07 33.12 -5.99
N GLN A 744 15.98 33.70 -7.19
CA GLN A 744 14.95 33.45 -8.17
C GLN A 744 15.47 32.49 -9.24
N VAL A 745 14.76 31.40 -9.49
CA VAL A 745 15.13 30.39 -10.49
C VAL A 745 13.93 30.03 -11.35
N THR A 746 14.14 30.01 -12.67
CA THR A 746 13.13 29.61 -13.66
C THR A 746 13.61 28.38 -14.43
N ALA A 747 12.76 27.35 -14.54
CA ALA A 747 13.03 26.17 -15.37
C ALA A 747 12.48 26.35 -16.78
N ALA A 748 13.25 25.94 -17.80
CA ALA A 748 12.76 25.91 -19.18
C ALA A 748 11.62 24.89 -19.34
N LEU A 749 10.63 25.22 -20.17
CA LEU A 749 9.50 24.34 -20.47
C LEU A 749 9.99 23.00 -21.06
N PRO A 750 9.32 21.89 -20.73
CA PRO A 750 9.64 20.58 -21.29
C PRO A 750 9.25 20.54 -22.79
N PRO A 751 9.89 19.65 -23.59
CA PRO A 751 9.67 19.58 -25.03
C PRO A 751 8.20 19.44 -25.46
N HIS A 752 7.43 18.59 -24.78
CA HIS A 752 6.01 18.36 -25.11
C HIS A 752 5.15 19.61 -24.91
N MET A 753 5.39 20.40 -23.85
CA MET A 753 4.68 21.66 -23.65
C MET A 753 5.11 22.72 -24.67
N LEU A 754 6.38 22.77 -25.07
CA LEU A 754 6.83 23.69 -26.12
C LEU A 754 6.17 23.39 -27.46
N GLU A 755 6.01 22.11 -27.80
CA GLU A 755 5.29 21.67 -28.99
C GLU A 755 3.81 22.09 -28.93
N THR A 756 3.13 21.83 -27.82
CA THR A 756 1.74 22.26 -27.60
C THR A 756 1.60 23.78 -27.64
N PHE A 757 2.53 24.54 -27.07
CA PHE A 757 2.53 26.00 -27.15
C PHE A 757 2.61 26.48 -28.61
N LYS A 758 3.48 25.88 -29.43
CA LYS A 758 3.57 26.18 -30.87
C LYS A 758 2.27 25.86 -31.59
N GLN A 759 1.66 24.71 -31.32
CA GLN A 759 0.40 24.29 -31.96
C GLN A 759 -0.77 25.21 -31.56
N LEU A 760 -0.81 25.68 -30.32
CA LEU A 760 -1.87 26.54 -29.79
C LEU A 760 -1.61 28.05 -30.02
N GLY A 761 -0.43 28.42 -30.50
CA GLY A 761 -0.02 29.81 -30.72
C GLY A 761 0.42 30.57 -29.45
N PHE A 762 0.70 29.87 -28.35
CA PHE A 762 1.18 30.49 -27.11
C PHE A 762 2.66 30.86 -27.19
N THR A 763 3.02 32.00 -26.59
CA THR A 763 4.41 32.50 -26.57
C THR A 763 4.98 32.52 -25.15
N ALA A 764 5.82 31.54 -24.82
CA ALA A 764 6.40 31.38 -23.47
C ALA A 764 7.50 32.39 -23.09
N GLY A 765 8.04 33.14 -24.06
CA GLY A 765 9.19 34.03 -23.88
C GLY A 765 10.52 33.30 -23.60
N GLN A 766 11.60 34.06 -23.42
CA GLN A 766 12.89 33.51 -23.01
C GLN A 766 12.86 33.09 -21.53
N THR A 767 13.55 32.00 -21.18
CA THR A 767 13.67 31.58 -19.78
C THR A 767 14.74 32.44 -19.08
N PRO A 768 14.39 33.22 -18.05
CA PRO A 768 15.36 34.03 -17.32
C PRO A 768 16.45 33.17 -16.67
N LYS A 769 17.69 33.68 -16.65
CA LYS A 769 18.78 33.05 -15.90
C LYS A 769 18.54 33.20 -14.39
N PRO A 770 19.03 32.26 -13.55
CA PRO A 770 18.98 32.38 -12.10
C PRO A 770 19.53 33.73 -11.63
N ARG A 771 18.81 34.41 -10.75
CA ARG A 771 19.18 35.73 -10.24
C ARG A 771 19.10 35.73 -8.72
N ARG A 772 20.19 36.14 -8.07
CA ARG A 772 20.21 36.40 -6.64
C ARG A 772 20.02 37.89 -6.39
N GLU A 773 18.94 38.25 -5.71
CA GLU A 773 18.66 39.59 -5.22
C GLU A 773 19.24 39.71 -3.80
N LYS A 774 20.02 40.77 -3.55
CA LYS A 774 20.71 40.95 -2.28
C LYS A 774 19.80 41.54 -1.23
#